data_AF-A0A0J8R0I1-F1
#
_entry.id   AF-A0A0J8R0I1-F1
#
_cell.length_a   1.000
_cell.length_b   1.000
_cell.length_c   1.000
_cell.angle_alpha   90.00
_cell.angle_beta   90.00
_cell.angle_gamma   90.00
#
_symmetry.space_group_name_H-M   'P 1'
#
loop_
_entity.id
_entity.type
_entity.pdbx_description
1 polymer ?
#
loop_
_entity_poly.entity_id
_entity_poly.type
_entity_poly.pdbx_seq_one_letter_code
_entity_poly.pdbx_strand_id
1 'polypeptide(L)'
;MPRRPTSSLVDISSNSSSSASTAPEKLSTTKPTNPSRNRFSQLLLSSPKPKSEAVSTPGGGSHPRNGPAAVNGSARLPTISLSTANAPSMDSSATTLFQPPSPHEAHRIAKQHAQFGPLGHPTHRYTSRHQGGAFPDPIMDEPPYLILIAFGHVRDFFGKRFKEKDYRHLKPQNGYGALNSDFDNFYVRRLKLRINDCFERPVTGVPGRYITLIDRVSDDQNRHFRFTGTTTDTLNMSSYNYLGFAQSEGPCADAVEQTIRKYGISSVGTRVDAGTQDLHVEVEDLVARFVGKEASMVFSMGFGTNASIFPALVSKGCLIISDELNHASIRYGARLSGASIEMFKHNDVNALEKKLREVISQGQPRTHRPWKKILLVVEGLYSMEGSMCNLPGILALKKKYKFNLFIDEAHSVGAIGPRGRGICDYFGIDTKEVDILMGTLTKSFGANGGYIAADKVVIDKLRASNAAVFFGEAPTPPILAQISTSLRIITGELVPGQGEERLQRLAFNSRYLRLGLKRLGFIVYGNDDSPIIPLLLFNPAKMPAFSHEMLKRKISVVVVGYPATPLVSSRARFCVSAAHTKDDLDRLLSACDEIGNVLQLKFSSGVAGGALPPPDGVSPEVENDWYRQQTTAGKITPPRWRYEDVVRRGVQDVKQPLR
;
A
#
# COMPACT_ATOMS: atom_id res chain seq x y z
N MET A 1 -28.33 -37.34 -13.83
CA MET A 1 -28.64 -37.78 -15.22
C MET A 1 -27.46 -37.49 -16.13
N PRO A 2 -27.13 -38.37 -17.09
CA PRO A 2 -25.76 -38.57 -17.58
C PRO A 2 -25.38 -37.70 -18.79
N ARG A 3 -24.08 -37.46 -18.92
CA ARG A 3 -23.37 -36.83 -20.05
C ARG A 3 -23.45 -37.70 -21.32
N ARG A 4 -23.55 -37.06 -22.49
CA ARG A 4 -23.02 -37.58 -23.76
C ARG A 4 -22.32 -36.48 -24.56
N PRO A 5 -21.15 -36.77 -25.18
CA PRO A 5 -20.39 -35.85 -26.01
C PRO A 5 -20.67 -36.07 -27.51
N THR A 6 -20.46 -35.06 -28.34
CA THR A 6 -20.38 -35.23 -29.80
C THR A 6 -19.24 -34.41 -30.37
N SER A 7 -18.20 -35.10 -30.82
CA SER A 7 -17.31 -34.70 -31.90
C SER A 7 -18.03 -34.86 -33.24
N SER A 8 -17.78 -33.97 -34.20
CA SER A 8 -17.13 -34.29 -35.49
C SER A 8 -17.44 -33.22 -36.53
N LEU A 9 -16.35 -32.67 -37.07
CA LEU A 9 -16.27 -31.81 -38.25
C LEU A 9 -16.82 -32.54 -39.48
N VAL A 10 -17.54 -31.81 -40.33
CA VAL A 10 -17.81 -32.19 -41.72
C VAL A 10 -17.48 -30.99 -42.60
N ASP A 11 -16.49 -31.21 -43.48
CA ASP A 11 -16.14 -30.37 -44.63
C ASP A 11 -17.30 -30.35 -45.64
N ILE A 12 -17.66 -29.15 -46.11
CA ILE A 12 -18.28 -28.98 -47.42
C ILE A 12 -17.62 -27.77 -48.10
N SER A 13 -16.83 -28.07 -49.12
CA SER A 13 -16.42 -27.12 -50.15
C SER A 13 -17.46 -27.12 -51.28
N SER A 14 -17.79 -25.93 -51.81
CA SER A 14 -17.97 -25.77 -53.26
C SER A 14 -18.08 -24.29 -53.67
N ASN A 15 -17.40 -24.04 -54.79
CA ASN A 15 -17.65 -23.06 -55.85
C ASN A 15 -17.14 -21.61 -55.76
N SER A 16 -16.03 -21.48 -56.47
CA SER A 16 -15.44 -20.37 -57.24
C SER A 16 -16.39 -19.48 -58.05
N SER A 17 -16.03 -18.20 -58.14
CA SER A 17 -15.70 -17.44 -59.39
C SER A 17 -15.46 -15.97 -59.00
N SER A 18 -14.23 -15.45 -59.05
CA SER A 18 -13.52 -14.86 -60.20
C SER A 18 -13.48 -13.33 -60.11
N SER A 19 -12.27 -12.74 -60.02
CA SER A 19 -11.72 -11.82 -61.03
C SER A 19 -10.54 -11.00 -60.48
N ALA A 20 -9.38 -11.15 -61.15
CA ALA A 20 -8.42 -10.11 -61.58
C ALA A 20 -7.80 -9.15 -60.52
N SER A 21 -6.51 -8.77 -60.54
CA SER A 21 -5.42 -8.95 -61.51
C SER A 21 -4.11 -8.39 -60.94
N THR A 22 -3.01 -9.10 -61.23
CA THR A 22 -1.68 -8.63 -61.70
C THR A 22 -0.77 -7.75 -60.82
N ALA A 23 0.42 -8.29 -60.52
CA ALA A 23 1.70 -7.59 -60.67
C ALA A 23 2.82 -8.62 -61.03
N PRO A 24 3.84 -8.27 -61.85
CA PRO A 24 4.70 -9.23 -62.52
C PRO A 24 6.08 -9.46 -61.85
N GLU A 25 6.63 -10.64 -62.07
CA GLU A 25 8.04 -11.02 -61.87
C GLU A 25 8.95 -10.39 -62.94
N LYS A 26 10.22 -10.13 -62.56
CA LYS A 26 11.36 -10.32 -63.47
C LYS A 26 12.60 -10.85 -62.72
N LEU A 27 13.15 -11.89 -63.36
CA LEU A 27 14.31 -12.71 -63.06
C LEU A 27 15.65 -11.96 -63.28
N SER A 28 16.72 -12.33 -62.56
CA SER A 28 17.91 -13.05 -63.10
C SER A 28 19.27 -12.68 -62.44
N THR A 29 20.01 -13.73 -62.04
CA THR A 29 21.48 -14.01 -62.16
C THR A 29 22.51 -12.90 -61.84
N THR A 30 23.66 -13.11 -61.15
CA THR A 30 24.78 -14.02 -61.49
C THR A 30 25.91 -13.94 -60.42
N LYS A 31 26.47 -15.11 -60.02
CA LYS A 31 27.87 -15.55 -59.71
C LYS A 31 28.97 -14.69 -58.98
N PRO A 32 30.04 -15.34 -58.45
CA PRO A 32 30.72 -15.00 -57.17
C PRO A 32 32.15 -14.43 -57.30
N THR A 33 32.69 -13.90 -56.20
CA THR A 33 34.13 -13.62 -56.04
C THR A 33 34.62 -13.81 -54.58
N ASN A 34 35.76 -14.48 -54.45
CA ASN A 34 36.72 -14.50 -53.33
C ASN A 34 37.98 -13.72 -53.84
N PRO A 35 39.09 -13.41 -53.09
CA PRO A 35 39.46 -13.72 -51.69
C PRO A 35 40.20 -12.56 -50.94
N SER A 36 40.85 -12.89 -49.80
CA SER A 36 41.99 -12.22 -49.11
C SER A 36 41.67 -11.37 -47.87
N ARG A 37 42.58 -11.16 -46.90
CA ARG A 37 43.57 -11.97 -46.16
C ARG A 37 44.02 -11.07 -44.98
N ASN A 38 44.19 -11.63 -43.79
CA ASN A 38 45.02 -11.18 -42.64
C ASN A 38 44.80 -9.78 -41.99
N ARG A 39 44.64 -9.76 -40.65
CA ARG A 39 45.74 -9.62 -39.67
C ARG A 39 45.25 -9.76 -38.21
N PHE A 40 45.92 -10.64 -37.46
CA PHE A 40 46.49 -10.45 -36.11
C PHE A 40 45.68 -9.61 -35.11
N SER A 41 45.12 -10.27 -34.07
CA SER A 41 45.66 -10.32 -32.68
C SER A 41 45.21 -9.10 -31.86
N GLN A 42 44.84 -9.14 -30.58
CA GLN A 42 45.40 -9.92 -29.46
C GLN A 42 44.60 -9.57 -28.18
N LEU A 43 44.69 -10.46 -27.17
CA LEU A 43 44.48 -10.25 -25.71
C LEU A 43 43.02 -10.31 -25.19
N LEU A 44 42.65 -11.08 -24.16
CA LEU A 44 43.31 -12.04 -23.26
C LEU A 44 42.19 -12.88 -22.59
N LEU A 45 42.33 -14.20 -22.62
CA LEU A 45 41.63 -15.17 -21.78
C LEU A 45 42.72 -15.90 -20.98
N SER A 46 42.61 -15.93 -19.66
CA SER A 46 43.23 -17.02 -18.87
C SER A 46 42.56 -17.15 -17.49
N SER A 47 42.02 -18.34 -17.25
CA SER A 47 42.01 -19.00 -15.93
C SER A 47 43.24 -19.92 -15.85
N PRO A 48 43.64 -20.35 -14.65
CA PRO A 48 43.58 -21.80 -14.39
C PRO A 48 43.25 -22.20 -12.93
N LYS A 49 42.75 -23.44 -12.77
CA LYS A 49 42.66 -24.25 -11.52
C LYS A 49 43.85 -25.27 -11.47
N PRO A 50 43.86 -26.32 -10.61
CA PRO A 50 44.16 -26.39 -9.17
C PRO A 50 45.34 -27.35 -8.87
N LYS A 51 45.75 -27.54 -7.60
CA LYS A 51 46.59 -28.69 -7.15
C LYS A 51 46.22 -29.18 -5.75
N SER A 52 46.43 -30.48 -5.55
CA SER A 52 46.12 -31.34 -4.39
C SER A 52 47.38 -32.01 -3.81
N GLU A 53 47.24 -32.60 -2.61
CA GLU A 53 48.03 -33.64 -1.88
C GLU A 53 48.54 -33.16 -0.50
N ALA A 54 48.72 -33.95 0.57
CA ALA A 54 48.11 -35.16 1.15
C ALA A 54 48.74 -35.37 2.56
N VAL A 55 47.93 -35.79 3.54
CA VAL A 55 48.18 -36.62 4.76
C VAL A 55 49.44 -36.44 5.65
N SER A 56 49.22 -36.13 6.95
CA SER A 56 49.81 -36.86 8.11
C SER A 56 49.14 -36.51 9.46
N THR A 57 49.02 -37.50 10.35
CA THR A 57 48.61 -37.51 11.78
C THR A 57 49.45 -38.64 12.44
N PRO A 58 49.62 -38.80 13.78
CA PRO A 58 48.90 -38.16 14.89
C PRO A 58 49.76 -37.70 16.10
N GLY A 59 49.14 -36.92 16.99
CA GLY A 59 49.65 -36.63 18.34
C GLY A 59 48.55 -35.99 19.20
N GLY A 60 48.19 -36.66 20.30
CA GLY A 60 47.01 -36.36 21.12
C GLY A 60 47.11 -35.12 22.00
N GLY A 61 45.94 -34.62 22.40
CA GLY A 61 45.79 -33.51 23.34
C GLY A 61 44.32 -33.18 23.55
N SER A 62 43.76 -33.70 24.63
CA SER A 62 42.41 -33.44 25.13
C SER A 62 42.19 -31.96 25.50
N HIS A 63 41.11 -31.32 25.04
CA HIS A 63 40.36 -30.29 25.79
C HIS A 63 39.01 -29.93 25.11
N PRO A 64 38.01 -29.45 25.88
CA PRO A 64 36.58 -29.60 25.56
C PRO A 64 35.99 -28.48 24.69
N ARG A 65 34.89 -28.83 24.03
CA ARG A 65 34.05 -27.98 23.16
C ARG A 65 33.37 -26.83 23.95
N ASN A 66 33.65 -25.58 23.57
CA ASN A 66 32.84 -24.42 23.91
C ASN A 66 31.85 -24.13 22.75
N GLY A 67 30.56 -24.33 23.02
CA GLY A 67 29.46 -23.74 22.25
C GLY A 67 29.10 -22.35 22.77
N PRO A 68 28.40 -21.50 21.99
CA PRO A 68 28.08 -20.14 22.39
C PRO A 68 27.00 -20.13 23.49
N ALA A 69 27.31 -19.49 24.61
CA ALA A 69 26.43 -19.31 25.75
C ALA A 69 25.27 -18.35 25.42
N ALA A 70 24.04 -18.82 25.63
CA ALA A 70 22.86 -17.99 25.68
C ALA A 70 22.86 -17.16 26.99
N VAL A 71 22.81 -15.84 26.86
CA VAL A 71 22.68 -14.91 27.98
C VAL A 71 21.22 -14.91 28.44
N ASN A 72 20.88 -15.80 29.37
CA ASN A 72 19.63 -15.72 30.15
C ASN A 72 19.87 -14.84 31.39
N GLY A 73 19.77 -13.52 31.21
CA GLY A 73 19.71 -12.56 32.30
C GLY A 73 18.29 -12.40 32.80
N SER A 74 17.83 -13.26 33.71
CA SER A 74 16.64 -12.97 34.53
C SER A 74 17.07 -12.07 35.68
N ALA A 75 16.92 -10.76 35.52
CA ALA A 75 16.98 -9.84 36.64
C ALA A 75 15.76 -10.10 37.53
N ARG A 76 15.95 -10.78 38.67
CA ARG A 76 14.92 -10.87 39.71
C ARG A 76 14.69 -9.47 40.27
N LEU A 77 13.50 -8.91 40.04
CA LEU A 77 13.06 -7.69 40.71
C LEU A 77 12.94 -7.95 42.22
N PRO A 78 13.30 -6.98 43.09
CA PRO A 78 13.22 -7.16 44.53
C PRO A 78 11.76 -7.25 44.99
N THR A 79 11.43 -8.31 45.72
CA THR A 79 10.14 -8.46 46.40
C THR A 79 10.22 -7.75 47.75
N ILE A 80 9.44 -6.68 47.93
CA ILE A 80 9.34 -6.00 49.23
C ILE A 80 8.29 -6.74 50.06
N SER A 81 8.71 -7.36 51.16
CA SER A 81 7.82 -7.97 52.16
C SER A 81 7.67 -7.00 53.33
N LEU A 82 6.46 -6.48 53.55
CA LEU A 82 6.13 -5.70 54.74
C LEU A 82 5.70 -6.68 55.84
N SER A 83 6.56 -6.85 56.85
CA SER A 83 6.18 -7.50 58.10
C SER A 83 5.98 -6.43 59.18
N THR A 84 4.72 -6.15 59.53
CA THR A 84 4.40 -5.41 60.75
C THR A 84 4.41 -6.38 61.93
N ALA A 85 5.17 -6.04 62.97
CA ALA A 85 5.36 -6.86 64.15
C ALA A 85 4.10 -6.95 65.04
N ASN A 86 3.89 -8.16 65.58
CA ASN A 86 3.13 -8.54 66.78
C ASN A 86 1.58 -8.60 66.73
N ALA A 87 1.03 -9.76 66.32
CA ALA A 87 -0.19 -10.38 66.85
C ALA A 87 -0.28 -11.88 66.44
N PRO A 88 -0.91 -12.78 67.23
CA PRO A 88 -0.69 -14.22 67.14
C PRO A 88 -1.53 -14.92 66.05
N SER A 89 -0.92 -15.96 65.47
CA SER A 89 -1.43 -17.00 64.55
C SER A 89 -2.79 -16.76 63.88
N MET A 90 -2.75 -16.20 62.67
CA MET A 90 -3.67 -16.61 61.61
C MET A 90 -2.84 -17.13 60.44
N ASP A 91 -3.23 -18.30 59.91
CA ASP A 91 -2.77 -18.86 58.64
C ASP A 91 -3.26 -17.99 57.47
N SER A 92 -2.84 -16.72 57.44
CA SER A 92 -2.99 -15.87 56.28
C SER A 92 -1.71 -15.98 55.47
N SER A 93 -1.77 -16.73 54.36
CA SER A 93 -0.71 -16.72 53.35
C SER A 93 -0.34 -15.27 53.04
N ALA A 94 0.94 -14.92 53.18
CA ALA A 94 1.43 -13.57 52.92
C ALA A 94 0.93 -13.09 51.54
N THR A 95 0.04 -12.10 51.53
CA THR A 95 -0.48 -11.50 50.31
C THR A 95 0.62 -10.65 49.69
N THR A 96 1.43 -11.26 48.83
CA THR A 96 2.35 -10.51 47.97
C THR A 96 1.53 -9.64 47.03
N LEU A 97 1.65 -8.32 47.17
CA LEU A 97 0.94 -7.31 46.37
C LEU A 97 1.12 -7.46 44.85
N PHE A 98 2.19 -8.15 44.41
CA PHE A 98 2.43 -8.51 43.03
C PHE A 98 2.93 -9.95 42.95
N GLN A 99 2.12 -10.82 42.34
CA GLN A 99 2.59 -12.13 41.85
C GLN A 99 2.93 -12.00 40.37
N PRO A 100 4.10 -12.48 39.91
CA PRO A 100 4.43 -12.49 38.49
C PRO A 100 3.40 -13.36 37.74
N PRO A 101 3.01 -12.98 36.51
CA PRO A 101 2.05 -13.74 35.73
C PRO A 101 2.57 -15.16 35.49
N SER A 102 1.65 -16.12 35.42
CA SER A 102 1.99 -17.49 35.03
C SER A 102 2.68 -17.52 33.66
N PRO A 103 3.50 -18.53 33.32
CA PRO A 103 4.13 -18.61 32.00
C PRO A 103 3.14 -18.54 30.84
N HIS A 104 1.95 -19.14 31.00
CA HIS A 104 0.87 -19.08 30.02
C HIS A 104 0.32 -17.66 29.87
N GLU A 105 0.10 -16.96 30.98
CA GLU A 105 -0.38 -15.59 30.97
C GLU A 105 0.66 -14.60 30.42
N ALA A 106 1.94 -14.79 30.76
CA ALA A 106 3.04 -14.02 30.19
C ALA A 106 3.10 -14.20 28.66
N HIS A 107 2.92 -15.43 28.16
CA HIS A 107 2.86 -15.69 26.72
C HIS A 107 1.65 -15.01 26.06
N ARG A 108 0.47 -15.07 26.68
CA ARG A 108 -0.74 -14.38 26.21
C ARG A 108 -0.54 -12.86 26.14
N ILE A 109 0.01 -12.24 27.18
CA ILE A 109 0.31 -10.80 27.22
C ILE A 109 1.32 -10.43 26.13
N ALA A 110 2.39 -11.23 25.98
CA ALA A 110 3.39 -11.00 24.93
C ALA A 110 2.77 -11.05 23.53
N LYS A 111 1.89 -12.04 23.26
CA LYS A 111 1.14 -12.15 22.00
C LYS A 111 0.23 -10.95 21.77
N GLN A 112 -0.49 -10.49 22.80
CA GLN A 112 -1.34 -9.30 22.72
C GLN A 112 -0.52 -8.05 22.40
N HIS A 113 0.62 -7.84 23.07
CA HIS A 113 1.53 -6.72 22.80
C HIS A 113 2.23 -6.80 21.44
N ALA A 114 2.43 -8.01 20.92
CA ALA A 114 2.95 -8.24 19.57
C ALA A 114 1.92 -7.93 18.48
N GLN A 115 0.63 -8.05 18.78
CA GLN A 115 -0.45 -7.70 17.85
C GLN A 115 -0.83 -6.22 17.96
N PHE A 116 -0.88 -5.67 19.17
CA PHE A 116 -1.19 -4.27 19.44
C PHE A 116 -0.40 -3.76 20.65
N GLY A 117 0.52 -2.83 20.41
CA GLY A 117 1.39 -2.31 21.46
C GLY A 117 0.66 -1.45 22.50
N PRO A 118 1.12 -1.42 23.75
CA PRO A 118 0.58 -0.50 24.75
C PRO A 118 0.89 0.95 24.40
N LEU A 119 0.06 1.88 24.87
CA LEU A 119 0.38 3.31 24.76
C LEU A 119 1.49 3.66 25.74
N GLY A 120 2.68 4.01 25.21
CA GLY A 120 3.83 4.32 26.06
C GLY A 120 3.68 5.57 26.92
N HIS A 121 3.04 6.63 26.41
CA HIS A 121 2.80 7.87 27.14
C HIS A 121 1.58 8.62 26.58
N PRO A 122 0.77 9.34 27.40
CA PRO A 122 -0.40 10.08 26.93
C PRO A 122 -0.11 11.11 25.84
N THR A 123 1.10 11.66 25.80
CA THR A 123 1.52 12.63 24.76
C THR A 123 1.71 11.99 23.38
N HIS A 124 1.72 10.66 23.26
CA HIS A 124 1.83 9.93 21.98
C HIS A 124 0.47 9.84 21.26
N ARG A 125 -0.30 10.93 21.29
CA ARG A 125 -1.66 11.06 20.74
C ARG A 125 -1.85 12.40 20.03
N TYR A 126 -2.39 12.43 18.83
CA TYR A 126 -2.64 13.66 18.05
C TYR A 126 -3.95 13.53 17.28
N THR A 127 -4.73 14.60 17.14
CA THR A 127 -6.00 14.54 16.40
C THR A 127 -5.79 14.96 14.95
N SER A 128 -6.02 14.05 14.01
CA SER A 128 -5.94 14.37 12.58
C SER A 128 -7.09 15.29 12.17
N ARG A 129 -6.78 16.51 11.74
CA ARG A 129 -7.76 17.51 11.28
C ARG A 129 -7.05 18.59 10.48
N HIS A 130 -7.70 19.07 9.41
CA HIS A 130 -7.25 20.26 8.71
C HIS A 130 -7.35 21.51 9.60
N GLN A 131 -6.25 22.26 9.74
CA GLN A 131 -6.16 23.43 10.63
C GLN A 131 -6.72 24.73 10.01
N GLY A 132 -7.31 24.66 8.80
CA GLY A 132 -7.76 25.83 8.06
C GLY A 132 -6.66 26.43 7.17
N GLY A 133 -7.06 27.35 6.27
CA GLY A 133 -6.17 27.93 5.26
C GLY A 133 -6.13 27.17 3.94
N ALA A 134 -5.18 27.50 3.07
CA ALA A 134 -4.99 26.84 1.79
C ALA A 134 -4.45 25.42 2.01
N PHE A 135 -5.05 24.42 1.35
CA PHE A 135 -4.52 23.06 1.35
C PHE A 135 -3.30 23.02 0.43
N PRO A 136 -2.10 22.72 0.95
CA PRO A 136 -0.88 22.81 0.16
C PRO A 136 -0.82 21.71 -0.90
N ASP A 137 -0.35 22.06 -2.10
CA ASP A 137 -0.08 21.08 -3.14
C ASP A 137 1.08 20.17 -2.70
N PRO A 138 0.97 18.85 -2.91
CA PRO A 138 2.06 17.94 -2.58
C PRO A 138 3.30 18.24 -3.43
N ILE A 139 4.41 18.55 -2.79
CA ILE A 139 5.70 18.78 -3.46
C ILE A 139 6.35 17.42 -3.76
N MET A 140 6.48 17.11 -5.04
CA MET A 140 7.11 15.88 -5.53
C MET A 140 8.43 16.26 -6.19
N ASP A 141 9.54 15.90 -5.55
CA ASP A 141 10.89 16.12 -6.08
C ASP A 141 11.33 14.89 -6.89
N GLU A 142 11.78 15.08 -8.12
CA GLU A 142 12.17 14.01 -9.05
C GLU A 142 13.55 14.27 -9.68
N PRO A 143 14.54 13.37 -9.47
CA PRO A 143 15.82 13.46 -10.17
C PRO A 143 15.79 12.72 -11.54
N PRO A 144 16.52 13.21 -12.56
CA PRO A 144 16.57 12.58 -13.89
C PRO A 144 17.58 11.42 -13.96
N TYR A 145 17.21 10.27 -14.53
CA TYR A 145 18.13 9.14 -14.81
C TYR A 145 17.71 8.25 -16.00
N LEU A 146 18.64 7.91 -16.92
CA LEU A 146 18.37 7.06 -18.10
C LEU A 146 19.61 6.35 -18.70
N ILE A 147 20.11 5.27 -18.07
CA ILE A 147 21.24 4.47 -18.63
C ILE A 147 20.97 2.95 -18.65
N LEU A 148 20.19 2.40 -17.71
CA LEU A 148 19.95 0.94 -17.58
C LEU A 148 19.06 0.33 -18.67
N ILE A 149 18.13 1.11 -19.24
CA ILE A 149 17.16 0.63 -20.24
C ILE A 149 17.87 0.30 -21.58
N ALA A 150 18.86 1.10 -21.96
CA ALA A 150 19.61 0.92 -23.21
C ALA A 150 20.34 -0.44 -23.27
N PHE A 151 21.08 -0.81 -22.21
CA PHE A 151 21.79 -2.08 -22.15
C PHE A 151 20.88 -3.31 -22.23
N GLY A 152 19.69 -3.22 -21.64
CA GLY A 152 18.75 -4.32 -21.67
C GLY A 152 18.14 -4.55 -23.06
N HIS A 153 17.82 -3.48 -23.80
CA HIS A 153 17.35 -3.62 -25.19
C HIS A 153 18.44 -4.20 -26.10
N VAL A 154 19.70 -3.82 -25.91
CA VAL A 154 20.84 -4.43 -26.63
C VAL A 154 20.94 -5.93 -26.35
N ARG A 155 20.77 -6.36 -25.09
CA ARG A 155 20.78 -7.79 -24.75
C ARG A 155 19.59 -8.55 -25.30
N ASP A 156 18.41 -7.94 -25.36
CA ASP A 156 17.21 -8.56 -25.94
C ASP A 156 17.32 -8.67 -27.46
N PHE A 157 17.94 -7.69 -28.14
CA PHE A 157 18.28 -7.75 -29.55
C PHE A 157 19.17 -8.96 -29.87
N PHE A 158 20.28 -9.12 -29.15
CA PHE A 158 21.17 -10.27 -29.34
C PHE A 158 20.54 -11.59 -28.86
N GLY A 159 19.76 -11.59 -27.79
CA GLY A 159 19.04 -12.76 -27.28
C GLY A 159 18.00 -13.30 -28.26
N LYS A 160 17.21 -12.43 -28.88
CA LYS A 160 16.24 -12.77 -29.94
C LYS A 160 16.92 -13.35 -31.19
N ARG A 161 18.21 -13.05 -31.43
CA ARG A 161 19.02 -13.51 -32.58
C ARG A 161 19.77 -14.82 -32.30
N PHE A 162 20.31 -15.00 -31.10
CA PHE A 162 21.23 -16.11 -30.78
C PHE A 162 20.67 -17.16 -29.82
N LYS A 163 19.58 -16.88 -29.10
CA LYS A 163 18.93 -17.80 -28.16
C LYS A 163 17.42 -17.89 -28.38
N GLU A 164 17.02 -18.10 -29.63
CA GLU A 164 15.62 -17.95 -30.05
C GLU A 164 14.62 -18.76 -29.20
N LYS A 165 14.98 -19.97 -28.76
CA LYS A 165 14.12 -20.82 -27.90
C LYS A 165 13.65 -20.10 -26.63
N ASP A 166 14.53 -19.32 -25.99
CA ASP A 166 14.25 -18.60 -24.73
C ASP A 166 13.38 -17.33 -24.95
N TYR A 167 13.22 -16.87 -26.19
CA TYR A 167 12.52 -15.62 -26.55
C TYR A 167 11.32 -15.85 -27.48
N ARG A 168 10.93 -17.12 -27.72
CA ARG A 168 9.79 -17.48 -28.59
C ARG A 168 8.48 -16.81 -28.16
N HIS A 169 8.24 -16.68 -26.85
CA HIS A 169 7.06 -16.04 -26.28
C HIS A 169 6.96 -14.52 -26.54
N LEU A 170 8.00 -13.90 -27.11
CA LEU A 170 8.06 -12.47 -27.45
C LEU A 170 7.89 -12.19 -28.93
N LYS A 171 7.60 -13.21 -29.73
CA LYS A 171 7.34 -13.08 -31.15
C LYS A 171 5.93 -13.58 -31.44
N PRO A 172 5.22 -12.94 -32.39
CA PRO A 172 4.02 -13.53 -32.95
C PRO A 172 4.34 -14.93 -33.49
N GLN A 173 3.48 -15.89 -33.20
CA GLN A 173 3.61 -17.26 -33.69
C GLN A 173 2.25 -17.80 -34.10
N ASN A 174 2.21 -18.55 -35.21
CA ASN A 174 1.03 -19.27 -35.68
C ASN A 174 -0.23 -18.37 -35.82
N GLY A 175 -0.06 -17.11 -36.23
CA GLY A 175 -1.16 -16.15 -36.38
C GLY A 175 -1.58 -15.45 -35.07
N TYR A 176 -1.01 -15.81 -33.93
CA TYR A 176 -1.28 -15.15 -32.64
C TYR A 176 -0.24 -14.06 -32.36
N GLY A 177 -0.70 -12.91 -31.87
CA GLY A 177 0.16 -11.85 -31.34
C GLY A 177 0.93 -12.31 -30.09
N ALA A 178 2.02 -11.63 -29.77
CA ALA A 178 2.73 -11.89 -28.52
C ALA A 178 1.80 -11.61 -27.33
N LEU A 179 1.76 -12.52 -26.35
CA LEU A 179 0.85 -12.44 -25.20
C LEU A 179 1.14 -11.26 -24.27
N ASN A 180 2.32 -10.64 -24.37
CA ASN A 180 2.78 -9.59 -23.44
C ASN A 180 3.30 -8.35 -24.18
N SER A 181 3.11 -7.19 -23.53
CA SER A 181 3.77 -5.91 -23.85
C SER A 181 5.30 -6.06 -23.76
N ASP A 182 6.03 -5.53 -24.76
CA ASP A 182 7.48 -5.63 -24.85
C ASP A 182 8.18 -5.05 -23.62
N PHE A 183 7.67 -3.94 -23.06
CA PHE A 183 8.31 -3.27 -21.93
C PHE A 183 8.00 -3.91 -20.58
N ASP A 184 6.74 -4.31 -20.33
CA ASP A 184 6.36 -5.00 -19.09
C ASP A 184 7.13 -6.31 -18.95
N ASN A 185 7.18 -7.06 -20.05
CA ASN A 185 7.93 -8.29 -20.12
C ASN A 185 9.44 -8.07 -19.91
N PHE A 186 9.99 -7.01 -20.52
CA PHE A 186 11.36 -6.60 -20.32
C PHE A 186 11.65 -6.32 -18.83
N TYR A 187 10.83 -5.49 -18.18
CA TYR A 187 10.98 -5.16 -16.76
C TYR A 187 10.94 -6.42 -15.89
N VAL A 188 9.93 -7.29 -16.09
CA VAL A 188 9.78 -8.50 -15.28
C VAL A 188 11.00 -9.41 -15.41
N ARG A 189 11.46 -9.68 -16.63
CA ARG A 189 12.59 -10.58 -16.90
C ARG A 189 13.94 -10.03 -16.47
N ARG A 190 14.15 -8.72 -16.65
CA ARG A 190 15.48 -8.11 -16.51
C ARG A 190 15.67 -7.40 -15.17
N LEU A 191 14.61 -6.86 -14.59
CA LEU A 191 14.63 -6.19 -13.30
C LEU A 191 13.91 -7.00 -12.23
N LYS A 192 12.58 -7.16 -12.29
CA LYS A 192 11.79 -7.75 -11.18
C LYS A 192 12.34 -9.11 -10.76
N LEU A 193 12.60 -10.02 -11.71
CA LEU A 193 13.10 -11.36 -11.42
C LEU A 193 14.39 -11.34 -10.58
N ARG A 194 15.30 -10.39 -10.83
CA ARG A 194 16.58 -10.29 -10.12
C ARG A 194 16.44 -9.92 -8.65
N ILE A 195 15.32 -9.30 -8.29
CA ILE A 195 15.04 -8.77 -6.95
C ILE A 195 13.73 -9.36 -6.40
N ASN A 196 13.25 -10.48 -6.98
CA ASN A 196 11.96 -11.07 -6.65
C ASN A 196 11.90 -11.59 -5.21
N ASP A 197 13.05 -11.85 -4.58
CA ASP A 197 13.17 -12.21 -3.17
C ASP A 197 12.70 -11.10 -2.21
N CYS A 198 12.70 -9.84 -2.69
CA CYS A 198 12.22 -8.67 -1.96
C CYS A 198 10.72 -8.42 -2.12
N PHE A 199 10.05 -9.11 -3.04
CA PHE A 199 8.61 -8.99 -3.29
C PHE A 199 7.87 -10.22 -2.76
N GLU A 200 6.58 -10.08 -2.43
CA GLU A 200 5.69 -11.24 -2.19
C GLU A 200 6.24 -12.22 -1.13
N ARG A 201 6.90 -11.73 -0.06
CA ARG A 201 7.36 -12.59 1.03
C ARG A 201 6.14 -13.20 1.75
N PRO A 202 6.11 -14.53 1.93
CA PRO A 202 4.97 -15.17 2.57
C PRO A 202 4.98 -14.90 4.08
N VAL A 203 3.79 -14.78 4.64
CA VAL A 203 3.54 -14.48 6.05
C VAL A 203 2.56 -15.49 6.61
N THR A 204 2.57 -15.65 7.93
CA THR A 204 1.57 -16.44 8.65
C THR A 204 1.09 -15.68 9.89
N GLY A 205 -0.07 -16.05 10.41
CA GLY A 205 -0.69 -15.42 11.56
C GLY A 205 -1.31 -14.05 11.25
N VAL A 206 -1.50 -13.25 12.31
CA VAL A 206 -2.17 -11.96 12.24
C VAL A 206 -1.18 -10.86 11.87
N PRO A 207 -1.49 -9.97 10.90
CA PRO A 207 -0.65 -8.84 10.54
C PRO A 207 -0.80 -7.68 11.56
N GLY A 208 -0.33 -7.90 12.79
CA GLY A 208 -0.35 -6.93 13.88
C GLY A 208 0.86 -5.99 13.88
N ARG A 209 1.22 -5.44 15.04
CA ARG A 209 2.46 -4.67 15.26
C ARG A 209 3.71 -5.45 14.80
N TYR A 210 3.73 -6.75 15.05
CA TYR A 210 4.70 -7.70 14.50
C TYR A 210 4.03 -8.65 13.50
N ILE A 211 4.83 -9.16 12.56
CA ILE A 211 4.41 -10.17 11.57
C ILE A 211 5.46 -11.28 11.46
N THR A 212 4.98 -12.50 11.30
CA THR A 212 5.82 -13.69 11.14
C THR A 212 6.00 -14.00 9.66
N LEU A 213 7.24 -13.86 9.18
CA LEU A 213 7.63 -14.24 7.83
C LEU A 213 7.87 -15.74 7.76
N ILE A 214 7.44 -16.37 6.66
CA ILE A 214 7.86 -17.73 6.30
C ILE A 214 9.15 -17.61 5.50
N ASP A 215 10.24 -18.14 6.04
CA ASP A 215 11.55 -18.01 5.44
C ASP A 215 11.65 -18.86 4.16
N ARG A 216 12.27 -18.27 3.14
CA ARG A 216 12.48 -18.91 1.84
C ARG A 216 13.84 -18.54 1.27
N VAL A 217 14.38 -19.44 0.45
CA VAL A 217 15.66 -19.25 -0.23
C VAL A 217 15.53 -19.62 -1.70
N SER A 218 16.41 -19.03 -2.52
CA SER A 218 16.55 -19.35 -3.94
C SER A 218 18.03 -19.59 -4.25
N ASP A 219 18.30 -20.60 -5.07
CA ASP A 219 19.63 -20.97 -5.58
C ASP A 219 19.77 -20.74 -7.10
N ASP A 220 18.72 -20.19 -7.74
CA ASP A 220 18.60 -20.09 -9.19
C ASP A 220 18.29 -18.66 -9.68
N GLN A 221 18.78 -17.66 -8.94
CA GLN A 221 18.58 -16.23 -9.22
C GLN A 221 17.09 -15.83 -9.11
N ASN A 222 16.42 -16.27 -8.04
CA ASN A 222 15.04 -15.93 -7.67
C ASN A 222 13.97 -16.43 -8.66
N ARG A 223 14.27 -17.47 -9.45
CA ARG A 223 13.27 -18.09 -10.34
C ARG A 223 12.37 -19.03 -9.56
N HIS A 224 12.97 -19.80 -8.65
CA HIS A 224 12.26 -20.69 -7.75
C HIS A 224 12.65 -20.39 -6.31
N PHE A 225 11.67 -20.53 -5.41
CA PHE A 225 11.86 -20.39 -3.97
C PHE A 225 11.48 -21.69 -3.28
N ARG A 226 12.31 -22.13 -2.34
CA ARG A 226 12.01 -23.22 -1.42
C ARG A 226 11.88 -22.68 0.00
N PHE A 227 10.87 -23.15 0.73
CA PHE A 227 10.72 -22.84 2.15
C PHE A 227 11.83 -23.54 2.94
N THR A 228 12.36 -22.86 3.95
CA THR A 228 13.39 -23.43 4.84
C THR A 228 12.79 -24.23 5.99
N GLY A 229 11.48 -24.11 6.23
CA GLY A 229 10.80 -24.64 7.41
C GLY A 229 10.95 -23.76 8.66
N THR A 230 11.64 -22.62 8.55
CA THR A 230 11.82 -21.64 9.63
C THR A 230 10.93 -20.42 9.43
N THR A 231 10.73 -19.67 10.50
CA THR A 231 9.98 -18.41 10.48
C THR A 231 10.78 -17.31 11.16
N THR A 232 10.57 -16.08 10.71
CA THR A 232 11.21 -14.89 11.28
C THR A 232 10.17 -13.86 11.69
N ASP A 233 10.13 -13.51 12.97
CA ASP A 233 9.30 -12.41 13.46
C ASP A 233 9.96 -11.06 13.18
N THR A 234 9.14 -10.12 12.71
CA THR A 234 9.61 -8.78 12.30
C THR A 234 8.63 -7.69 12.71
N LEU A 235 9.14 -6.50 12.96
CA LEU A 235 8.32 -5.30 13.08
C LEU A 235 7.60 -5.06 11.75
N ASN A 236 6.28 -4.97 11.77
CA ASN A 236 5.47 -4.87 10.57
C ASN A 236 5.26 -3.40 10.17
N MET A 237 5.91 -2.96 9.09
CA MET A 237 5.67 -1.65 8.46
C MET A 237 5.00 -1.79 7.09
N SER A 238 4.33 -2.92 6.85
CA SER A 238 3.93 -3.38 5.52
C SER A 238 2.43 -3.59 5.33
N SER A 239 1.66 -3.64 6.41
CA SER A 239 0.21 -3.89 6.38
C SER A 239 -0.60 -2.60 6.44
N TYR A 240 -1.80 -2.61 5.83
CA TYR A 240 -2.78 -1.53 5.96
C TYR A 240 -3.68 -1.63 7.21
N ASN A 241 -3.20 -2.32 8.25
CA ASN A 241 -3.92 -2.50 9.52
C ASN A 241 -3.84 -1.21 10.36
N TYR A 242 -4.37 -0.10 9.84
CA TYR A 242 -4.17 1.25 10.37
C TYR A 242 -4.62 1.39 11.82
N LEU A 243 -5.81 0.91 12.17
CA LEU A 243 -6.32 0.98 13.55
C LEU A 243 -5.94 -0.24 14.40
N GLY A 244 -5.27 -1.25 13.83
CA GLY A 244 -4.84 -2.43 14.58
C GLY A 244 -5.99 -3.37 14.98
N PHE A 245 -7.04 -3.49 14.16
CA PHE A 245 -8.18 -4.38 14.42
C PHE A 245 -7.96 -5.82 13.94
N ALA A 246 -6.93 -6.07 13.13
CA ALA A 246 -6.48 -7.44 12.91
C ALA A 246 -5.75 -7.93 14.17
N GLN A 247 -6.48 -8.65 15.02
CA GLN A 247 -6.03 -9.26 16.28
C GLN A 247 -6.64 -10.67 16.37
N SER A 248 -5.94 -11.61 17.01
CA SER A 248 -6.45 -12.99 17.19
C SER A 248 -7.35 -13.15 18.41
N GLU A 249 -7.45 -12.12 19.25
CA GLU A 249 -8.17 -12.11 20.52
C GLU A 249 -8.79 -10.73 20.72
N GLY A 250 -9.85 -10.67 21.55
CA GLY A 250 -10.53 -9.44 21.91
C GLY A 250 -11.89 -9.28 21.22
N PRO A 251 -12.60 -8.16 21.45
CA PRO A 251 -14.02 -8.07 21.17
C PRO A 251 -14.42 -8.40 19.71
N CYS A 252 -13.57 -8.05 18.74
CA CYS A 252 -13.81 -8.41 17.35
C CYS A 252 -13.65 -9.92 17.10
N ALA A 253 -12.54 -10.52 17.55
CA ALA A 253 -12.28 -11.95 17.35
C ALA A 253 -13.34 -12.82 18.06
N ASP A 254 -13.72 -12.43 19.27
CA ASP A 254 -14.74 -13.14 20.07
C ASP A 254 -16.12 -13.08 19.39
N ALA A 255 -16.50 -11.91 18.86
CA ALA A 255 -17.76 -11.75 18.13
C ALA A 255 -17.77 -12.52 16.80
N VAL A 256 -16.63 -12.58 16.10
CA VAL A 256 -16.46 -13.40 14.90
C VAL A 256 -16.67 -14.88 15.22
N GLU A 257 -16.04 -15.39 16.28
CA GLU A 257 -16.21 -16.79 16.70
C GLU A 257 -17.66 -17.12 17.04
N GLN A 258 -18.32 -16.26 17.82
CA GLN A 258 -19.73 -16.42 18.18
C GLN A 258 -20.64 -16.39 16.95
N THR A 259 -20.35 -15.51 15.99
CA THR A 259 -21.10 -15.41 14.73
C THR A 259 -20.94 -16.67 13.89
N ILE A 260 -19.74 -17.25 13.80
CA ILE A 260 -19.53 -18.53 13.10
C ILE A 260 -20.36 -19.63 13.72
N ARG A 261 -20.43 -19.71 15.06
CA ARG A 261 -21.24 -20.72 15.76
C ARG A 261 -22.74 -20.55 15.50
N LYS A 262 -23.22 -19.32 15.32
CA LYS A 262 -24.65 -19.00 15.13
C LYS A 262 -25.12 -19.06 13.67
N TYR A 263 -24.37 -18.46 12.75
CA TYR A 263 -24.75 -18.27 11.34
C TYR A 263 -23.98 -19.17 10.37
N GLY A 264 -22.97 -19.90 10.85
CA GLY A 264 -22.05 -20.64 9.98
C GLY A 264 -21.05 -19.71 9.27
N ILE A 265 -20.42 -20.24 8.22
CA ILE A 265 -19.28 -19.58 7.55
C ILE A 265 -19.72 -18.74 6.35
N SER A 266 -20.76 -19.14 5.61
CA SER A 266 -21.22 -18.48 4.39
C SER A 266 -22.69 -18.81 4.12
N SER A 267 -23.39 -17.90 3.44
CA SER A 267 -24.74 -18.14 2.91
C SER A 267 -24.72 -18.88 1.56
N VAL A 268 -23.57 -18.98 0.89
CA VAL A 268 -23.37 -19.66 -0.41
C VAL A 268 -24.39 -19.20 -1.46
N GLY A 269 -24.65 -17.90 -1.49
CA GLY A 269 -25.65 -17.30 -2.37
C GLY A 269 -25.42 -15.80 -2.60
N THR A 270 -26.08 -15.27 -3.62
CA THR A 270 -26.03 -13.86 -3.99
C THR A 270 -26.93 -13.04 -3.08
N ARG A 271 -26.72 -11.72 -3.05
CA ARG A 271 -27.56 -10.81 -2.24
C ARG A 271 -29.00 -10.71 -2.76
N VAL A 272 -29.23 -10.92 -4.06
CA VAL A 272 -30.57 -10.85 -4.68
C VAL A 272 -31.41 -12.08 -4.39
N ASP A 273 -30.78 -13.25 -4.28
CA ASP A 273 -31.47 -14.50 -3.99
C ASP A 273 -31.62 -14.70 -2.47
N ALA A 274 -31.12 -15.81 -1.93
CA ALA A 274 -31.22 -16.16 -0.50
C ALA A 274 -29.99 -15.75 0.34
N GLY A 275 -29.03 -15.02 -0.24
CA GLY A 275 -27.75 -14.72 0.42
C GLY A 275 -27.78 -13.56 1.42
N THR A 276 -28.85 -12.76 1.47
CA THR A 276 -28.99 -11.63 2.39
C THR A 276 -29.44 -12.10 3.77
N GLN A 277 -28.69 -11.68 4.80
CA GLN A 277 -28.98 -11.93 6.21
C GLN A 277 -29.20 -10.61 6.98
N ASP A 278 -29.76 -10.69 8.18
CA ASP A 278 -29.89 -9.58 9.13
C ASP A 278 -28.56 -8.83 9.36
N LEU A 279 -27.46 -9.57 9.46
CA LEU A 279 -26.10 -9.01 9.60
C LEU A 279 -25.71 -8.06 8.46
N HIS A 280 -26.21 -8.28 7.24
CA HIS A 280 -25.91 -7.41 6.10
C HIS A 280 -26.60 -6.05 6.25
N VAL A 281 -27.87 -6.08 6.65
CA VAL A 281 -28.68 -4.87 6.83
C VAL A 281 -28.09 -4.04 7.97
N GLU A 282 -27.76 -4.69 9.09
CA GLU A 282 -27.14 -4.03 10.24
C GLU A 282 -25.81 -3.35 9.86
N VAL A 283 -24.94 -4.07 9.14
CA VAL A 283 -23.64 -3.51 8.72
C VAL A 283 -23.81 -2.38 7.71
N GLU A 284 -24.74 -2.49 6.77
CA GLU A 284 -25.03 -1.41 5.81
C GLU A 284 -25.54 -0.14 6.51
N ASP A 285 -26.38 -0.29 7.54
CA ASP A 285 -26.85 0.83 8.35
C ASP A 285 -25.73 1.43 9.22
N LEU A 286 -24.88 0.58 9.81
CA LEU A 286 -23.70 1.01 10.56
C LEU A 286 -22.73 1.80 9.69
N VAL A 287 -22.42 1.30 8.50
CA VAL A 287 -21.53 1.98 7.53
C VAL A 287 -22.15 3.31 7.10
N ALA A 288 -23.44 3.36 6.76
CA ALA A 288 -24.15 4.58 6.36
C ALA A 288 -24.10 5.65 7.48
N ARG A 289 -24.42 5.26 8.73
CA ARG A 289 -24.32 6.14 9.91
C ARG A 289 -22.90 6.61 10.15
N PHE A 290 -21.92 5.72 10.00
CA PHE A 290 -20.52 6.03 10.24
C PHE A 290 -20.00 7.08 9.26
N VAL A 291 -20.23 6.90 7.95
CA VAL A 291 -19.76 7.83 6.92
C VAL A 291 -20.70 9.02 6.70
N GLY A 292 -21.84 9.08 7.37
CA GLY A 292 -22.78 10.20 7.27
C GLY A 292 -23.54 10.24 5.93
N LYS A 293 -24.00 9.08 5.44
CA LYS A 293 -24.85 8.97 4.25
C LYS A 293 -26.18 8.31 4.58
N GLU A 294 -27.18 8.53 3.73
CA GLU A 294 -28.54 8.01 3.97
C GLU A 294 -28.58 6.49 3.92
N ALA A 295 -27.84 5.88 3.00
CA ALA A 295 -27.78 4.43 2.86
C ALA A 295 -26.40 3.99 2.38
N SER A 296 -26.10 2.71 2.61
CA SER A 296 -24.92 2.07 2.03
C SER A 296 -25.23 0.65 1.56
N MET A 297 -24.30 0.11 0.77
CA MET A 297 -24.32 -1.27 0.33
C MET A 297 -22.91 -1.86 0.43
N VAL A 298 -22.80 -3.07 0.96
CA VAL A 298 -21.52 -3.78 1.15
C VAL A 298 -21.28 -4.85 0.09
N PHE A 299 -20.01 -5.05 -0.23
CA PHE A 299 -19.49 -5.98 -1.23
C PHE A 299 -18.42 -6.86 -0.61
N SER A 300 -18.27 -8.09 -1.11
CA SER A 300 -17.30 -9.07 -0.58
C SER A 300 -15.85 -8.78 -0.93
N MET A 301 -15.57 -7.91 -1.92
CA MET A 301 -14.22 -7.55 -2.36
C MET A 301 -14.04 -6.05 -2.59
N GLY A 302 -12.99 -5.45 -2.04
CA GLY A 302 -12.67 -4.02 -2.22
C GLY A 302 -12.39 -3.63 -3.68
N PHE A 303 -11.53 -4.37 -4.39
CA PHE A 303 -11.28 -4.11 -5.82
C PHE A 303 -12.56 -4.27 -6.66
N GLY A 304 -13.31 -5.35 -6.40
CA GLY A 304 -14.57 -5.65 -7.07
C GLY A 304 -15.63 -4.55 -6.89
N THR A 305 -15.65 -3.89 -5.74
CA THR A 305 -16.54 -2.75 -5.45
C THR A 305 -16.37 -1.64 -6.48
N ASN A 306 -15.13 -1.18 -6.70
CA ASN A 306 -14.84 -0.17 -7.72
C ASN A 306 -15.08 -0.71 -9.14
N ALA A 307 -14.64 -1.93 -9.43
CA ALA A 307 -14.76 -2.49 -10.78
C ALA A 307 -16.22 -2.65 -11.24
N SER A 308 -17.14 -2.97 -10.33
CA SER A 308 -18.55 -3.19 -10.65
C SER A 308 -19.43 -1.94 -10.57
N ILE A 309 -19.01 -0.89 -9.85
CA ILE A 309 -19.90 0.25 -9.57
C ILE A 309 -20.07 1.20 -10.75
N PHE A 310 -18.99 1.51 -11.48
CA PHE A 310 -19.04 2.48 -12.58
C PHE A 310 -20.03 2.11 -13.69
N PRO A 311 -20.11 0.84 -14.17
CA PRO A 311 -21.11 0.44 -15.16
C PRO A 311 -22.57 0.63 -14.70
N ALA A 312 -22.82 0.66 -13.39
CA ALA A 312 -24.15 0.92 -12.84
C ALA A 312 -24.48 2.42 -12.69
N LEU A 313 -23.46 3.29 -12.66
CA LEU A 313 -23.60 4.73 -12.45
C LEU A 313 -23.64 5.54 -13.75
N VAL A 314 -22.75 5.17 -14.68
CA VAL A 314 -22.49 5.89 -15.92
C VAL A 314 -22.44 4.93 -17.11
N SER A 315 -22.77 5.46 -18.28
CA SER A 315 -22.91 4.68 -19.53
C SER A 315 -22.45 5.50 -20.72
N LYS A 316 -22.59 4.95 -21.94
CA LYS A 316 -22.38 5.69 -23.19
C LYS A 316 -23.12 7.05 -23.19
N GLY A 317 -22.38 8.10 -23.55
CA GLY A 317 -22.84 9.50 -23.50
C GLY A 317 -22.63 10.21 -22.16
N CYS A 318 -22.05 9.53 -21.17
CA CYS A 318 -21.52 10.14 -19.95
C CYS A 318 -20.00 10.35 -20.06
N LEU A 319 -19.47 11.21 -19.20
CA LEU A 319 -18.05 11.50 -19.05
C LEU A 319 -17.58 11.14 -17.64
N ILE A 320 -16.47 10.41 -17.55
CA ILE A 320 -15.67 10.23 -16.34
C ILE A 320 -14.43 11.11 -16.47
N ILE A 321 -14.19 11.95 -15.47
CA ILE A 321 -12.92 12.66 -15.30
C ILE A 321 -12.20 11.98 -14.14
N SER A 322 -11.04 11.39 -14.41
CA SER A 322 -10.26 10.61 -13.44
C SER A 322 -8.95 11.32 -13.10
N ASP A 323 -8.58 11.34 -11.83
CA ASP A 323 -7.20 11.69 -11.44
C ASP A 323 -6.22 10.71 -12.09
N GLU A 324 -5.06 11.20 -12.53
CA GLU A 324 -4.06 10.39 -13.24
C GLU A 324 -3.46 9.26 -12.39
N LEU A 325 -3.49 9.37 -11.06
CA LEU A 325 -2.97 8.38 -10.11
C LEU A 325 -4.06 7.49 -9.51
N ASN A 326 -5.32 7.64 -9.92
CA ASN A 326 -6.41 6.78 -9.45
C ASN A 326 -6.07 5.29 -9.58
N HIS A 327 -6.49 4.54 -8.57
CA HIS A 327 -6.22 3.13 -8.39
C HIS A 327 -6.67 2.29 -9.59
N ALA A 328 -5.97 1.18 -9.84
CA ALA A 328 -6.25 0.30 -10.96
C ALA A 328 -7.72 -0.14 -11.01
N SER A 329 -8.36 -0.41 -9.86
CA SER A 329 -9.78 -0.82 -9.81
C SER A 329 -10.73 0.24 -10.40
N ILE A 330 -10.44 1.53 -10.16
CA ILE A 330 -11.21 2.64 -10.74
C ILE A 330 -11.01 2.64 -12.26
N ARG A 331 -9.77 2.51 -12.74
CA ARG A 331 -9.48 2.48 -14.18
C ARG A 331 -10.16 1.30 -14.87
N TYR A 332 -10.16 0.13 -14.24
CA TYR A 332 -10.85 -1.06 -14.74
C TYR A 332 -12.36 -0.83 -14.81
N GLY A 333 -12.99 -0.40 -13.71
CA GLY A 333 -14.44 -0.14 -13.69
C GLY A 333 -14.88 0.97 -14.64
N ALA A 334 -14.12 2.07 -14.72
CA ALA A 334 -14.37 3.16 -15.64
C ALA A 334 -14.39 2.68 -17.10
N ARG A 335 -13.45 1.82 -17.50
CA ARG A 335 -13.42 1.21 -18.84
C ARG A 335 -14.63 0.31 -19.10
N LEU A 336 -15.07 -0.47 -18.11
CA LEU A 336 -16.24 -1.34 -18.24
C LEU A 336 -17.55 -0.57 -18.42
N SER A 337 -17.62 0.70 -17.99
CA SER A 337 -18.84 1.51 -18.09
C SER A 337 -19.22 1.94 -19.52
N GLY A 338 -18.26 1.93 -20.45
CA GLY A 338 -18.45 2.45 -21.81
C GLY A 338 -18.67 3.97 -21.88
N ALA A 339 -18.45 4.70 -20.78
CA ALA A 339 -18.41 6.16 -20.77
C ALA A 339 -17.13 6.68 -21.44
N SER A 340 -17.15 7.95 -21.86
CA SER A 340 -15.90 8.64 -22.24
C SER A 340 -15.07 8.89 -20.99
N ILE A 341 -13.75 8.75 -21.10
CA ILE A 341 -12.83 8.88 -19.96
C ILE A 341 -11.78 9.93 -20.32
N GLU A 342 -11.68 10.96 -19.49
CA GLU A 342 -10.64 11.97 -19.54
C GLU A 342 -9.82 11.92 -18.25
N MET A 343 -8.55 12.31 -18.33
CA MET A 343 -7.67 12.39 -17.16
C MET A 343 -7.27 13.84 -16.90
N PHE A 344 -7.03 14.16 -15.64
CA PHE A 344 -6.38 15.41 -15.23
C PHE A 344 -5.15 15.10 -14.37
N LYS A 345 -4.22 16.04 -14.35
CA LYS A 345 -2.96 15.93 -13.61
C LYS A 345 -3.24 15.76 -12.11
N HIS A 346 -2.44 14.93 -11.44
CA HIS A 346 -2.66 14.51 -10.07
C HIS A 346 -2.85 15.69 -9.13
N ASN A 347 -3.99 15.70 -8.43
CA ASN A 347 -4.34 16.70 -7.43
C ASN A 347 -4.26 18.18 -7.89
N ASP A 348 -4.21 18.44 -9.20
CA ASP A 348 -4.07 19.78 -9.77
C ASP A 348 -5.45 20.35 -10.12
N VAL A 349 -5.98 21.17 -9.21
CA VAL A 349 -7.30 21.81 -9.33
C VAL A 349 -7.38 22.74 -10.55
N ASN A 350 -6.27 23.37 -10.95
CA ASN A 350 -6.23 24.26 -12.11
C ASN A 350 -6.30 23.47 -13.41
N ALA A 351 -5.55 22.36 -13.50
CA ALA A 351 -5.62 21.43 -14.61
C ALA A 351 -7.03 20.80 -14.73
N LEU A 352 -7.65 20.46 -13.60
CA LEU A 352 -9.03 19.99 -13.55
C LEU A 352 -10.00 21.06 -14.08
N GLU A 353 -9.88 22.32 -13.65
CA GLU A 353 -10.75 23.40 -14.15
C GLU A 353 -10.59 23.59 -15.66
N LYS A 354 -9.35 23.61 -16.16
CA LYS A 354 -9.09 23.72 -17.60
C LYS A 354 -9.75 22.56 -18.37
N LYS A 355 -9.61 21.34 -17.88
CA LYS A 355 -10.22 20.14 -18.49
C LYS A 355 -11.74 20.22 -18.46
N LEU A 356 -12.34 20.65 -17.34
CA LEU A 356 -13.79 20.85 -17.22
C LEU A 356 -14.32 21.86 -18.26
N ARG A 357 -13.65 23.01 -18.41
CA ARG A 357 -14.05 24.02 -19.42
C ARG A 357 -13.99 23.45 -20.84
N GLU A 358 -12.92 22.73 -21.16
CA GLU A 358 -12.73 22.08 -22.46
C GLU A 358 -13.86 21.07 -22.74
N VAL A 359 -14.07 20.10 -21.86
CA VAL A 359 -15.03 19.01 -22.12
C VAL A 359 -16.49 19.45 -22.06
N ILE A 360 -16.81 20.46 -21.24
CA ILE A 360 -18.17 21.01 -21.16
C ILE A 360 -18.48 21.81 -22.43
N SER A 361 -17.54 22.63 -22.90
CA SER A 361 -17.74 23.44 -24.11
C SER A 361 -17.83 22.59 -25.38
N GLN A 362 -17.04 21.51 -25.47
CA GLN A 362 -17.03 20.64 -26.65
C GLN A 362 -18.15 19.59 -26.66
N GLY A 363 -18.67 19.20 -25.49
CA GLY A 363 -19.66 18.14 -25.36
C GLY A 363 -19.11 16.75 -25.71
N GLN A 364 -20.01 15.83 -26.08
CA GLN A 364 -19.70 14.46 -26.43
C GLN A 364 -18.86 14.37 -27.72
N PRO A 365 -17.82 13.50 -27.78
CA PRO A 365 -17.02 13.29 -28.97
C PRO A 365 -17.87 13.02 -30.20
N ARG A 366 -17.49 13.62 -31.34
CA ARG A 366 -18.14 13.51 -32.66
C ARG A 366 -19.51 14.16 -32.79
N THR A 367 -20.34 14.13 -31.74
CA THR A 367 -21.72 14.63 -31.79
C THR A 367 -21.87 16.03 -31.24
N HIS A 368 -20.92 16.50 -30.43
CA HIS A 368 -20.96 17.77 -29.70
C HIS A 368 -22.21 17.98 -28.84
N ARG A 369 -22.95 16.89 -28.56
CA ARG A 369 -24.13 16.93 -27.70
C ARG A 369 -23.70 17.12 -26.24
N PRO A 370 -24.50 17.79 -25.40
CA PRO A 370 -24.23 17.86 -23.97
C PRO A 370 -24.08 16.46 -23.35
N TRP A 371 -23.20 16.35 -22.35
CA TRP A 371 -23.01 15.12 -21.59
C TRP A 371 -24.27 14.76 -20.81
N LYS A 372 -24.64 13.48 -20.77
CA LYS A 372 -25.76 13.01 -19.93
C LYS A 372 -25.44 13.16 -18.44
N LYS A 373 -24.19 12.83 -18.07
CA LYS A 373 -23.62 12.97 -16.73
C LYS A 373 -22.13 13.22 -16.84
N ILE A 374 -21.59 14.04 -15.96
CA ILE A 374 -20.15 14.19 -15.71
C ILE A 374 -19.88 13.68 -14.30
N LEU A 375 -18.98 12.71 -14.18
CA LEU A 375 -18.54 12.11 -12.92
C LEU A 375 -17.04 12.36 -12.74
N LEU A 376 -16.68 13.18 -11.75
CA LEU A 376 -15.30 13.34 -11.28
C LEU A 376 -14.99 12.24 -10.26
N VAL A 377 -13.87 11.55 -10.44
CA VAL A 377 -13.44 10.43 -9.60
C VAL A 377 -12.07 10.72 -9.03
N VAL A 378 -11.94 10.71 -7.70
CA VAL A 378 -10.70 10.97 -6.97
C VAL A 378 -10.57 10.00 -5.79
N GLU A 379 -9.35 9.79 -5.28
CA GLU A 379 -9.12 9.13 -3.99
C GLU A 379 -9.07 10.18 -2.87
N GLY A 380 -9.64 9.86 -1.70
CA GLY A 380 -9.53 10.69 -0.49
C GLY A 380 -8.09 10.72 0.03
N LEU A 381 -7.43 9.56 0.05
CA LEU A 381 -6.01 9.40 0.34
C LEU A 381 -5.38 8.45 -0.68
N TYR A 382 -4.43 8.95 -1.47
CA TYR A 382 -3.79 8.21 -2.55
C TYR A 382 -2.82 7.15 -2.02
N SER A 383 -3.00 5.92 -2.50
CA SER A 383 -2.35 4.75 -1.91
C SER A 383 -0.82 4.75 -1.96
N MET A 384 -0.18 5.29 -3.01
CA MET A 384 1.27 5.20 -3.23
C MET A 384 2.03 6.47 -2.83
N GLU A 385 1.40 7.63 -2.94
CA GLU A 385 1.96 8.94 -2.66
C GLU A 385 1.72 9.36 -1.22
N GLY A 386 0.65 8.85 -0.59
CA GLY A 386 0.20 9.32 0.71
C GLY A 386 -0.30 10.77 0.67
N SER A 387 -0.58 11.33 -0.51
CA SER A 387 -1.25 12.61 -0.70
C SER A 387 -2.75 12.47 -0.48
N MET A 388 -3.41 13.53 -0.03
CA MET A 388 -4.86 13.62 0.05
C MET A 388 -5.37 14.54 -1.07
N CYS A 389 -6.61 14.32 -1.53
CA CYS A 389 -7.19 15.20 -2.52
C CYS A 389 -7.48 16.59 -1.94
N ASN A 390 -7.33 17.64 -2.76
CA ASN A 390 -7.77 18.99 -2.43
C ASN A 390 -9.30 19.10 -2.53
N LEU A 391 -10.00 18.48 -1.57
CA LEU A 391 -11.46 18.43 -1.54
C LEU A 391 -12.12 19.83 -1.56
N PRO A 392 -11.64 20.84 -0.78
CA PRO A 392 -12.21 22.19 -0.86
C PRO A 392 -12.15 22.79 -2.26
N GLY A 393 -11.02 22.67 -2.96
CA GLY A 393 -10.85 23.14 -4.33
C GLY A 393 -11.76 22.40 -5.32
N ILE A 394 -11.88 21.09 -5.17
CA ILE A 394 -12.76 20.26 -5.99
C ILE A 394 -14.24 20.65 -5.80
N LEU A 395 -14.68 20.91 -4.56
CA LEU A 395 -16.06 21.32 -4.29
C LEU A 395 -16.39 22.71 -4.82
N ALA A 396 -15.43 23.64 -4.79
CA ALA A 396 -15.59 24.94 -5.44
C ALA A 396 -15.86 24.78 -6.95
N LEU A 397 -15.12 23.88 -7.62
CA LEU A 397 -15.37 23.54 -9.02
C LEU A 397 -16.69 22.80 -9.22
N LYS A 398 -17.06 21.88 -8.32
CA LYS A 398 -18.35 21.17 -8.35
C LYS A 398 -19.51 22.17 -8.32
N LYS A 399 -19.45 23.16 -7.43
CA LYS A 399 -20.47 24.22 -7.32
C LYS A 399 -20.59 25.04 -8.61
N LYS A 400 -19.46 25.31 -9.28
CA LYS A 400 -19.38 26.09 -10.53
C LYS A 400 -19.85 25.32 -11.76
N TYR A 401 -19.39 24.08 -11.93
CA TYR A 401 -19.58 23.29 -13.15
C TYR A 401 -20.62 22.16 -13.04
N LYS A 402 -21.20 21.95 -11.85
CA LYS A 402 -22.33 21.05 -11.58
C LYS A 402 -22.10 19.58 -11.97
N PHE A 403 -20.90 19.05 -11.75
CA PHE A 403 -20.60 17.63 -11.93
C PHE A 403 -20.94 16.79 -10.69
N ASN A 404 -20.97 15.46 -10.85
CA ASN A 404 -21.06 14.50 -9.75
C ASN A 404 -19.65 14.11 -9.29
N LEU A 405 -19.46 13.81 -8.02
CA LEU A 405 -18.22 13.54 -7.35
C LEU A 405 -18.29 12.16 -6.68
N PHE A 406 -17.35 11.32 -7.06
CA PHE A 406 -17.08 10.03 -6.46
C PHE A 406 -15.74 10.10 -5.75
N ILE A 407 -15.74 9.81 -4.45
CA ILE A 407 -14.51 9.74 -3.64
C ILE A 407 -14.29 8.31 -3.20
N ASP A 408 -13.12 7.76 -3.55
CA ASP A 408 -12.61 6.51 -3.00
C ASP A 408 -11.87 6.80 -1.68
N GLU A 409 -12.52 6.49 -0.57
CA GLU A 409 -12.02 6.64 0.79
C GLU A 409 -11.22 5.42 1.28
N ALA A 410 -10.79 4.50 0.40
CA ALA A 410 -10.26 3.22 0.82
C ALA A 410 -9.00 3.29 1.71
N HIS A 411 -8.22 4.38 1.67
CA HIS A 411 -7.08 4.58 2.58
C HIS A 411 -7.34 5.63 3.65
N SER A 412 -8.40 6.41 3.54
CA SER A 412 -8.74 7.51 4.46
C SER A 412 -9.80 7.11 5.48
N VAL A 413 -10.76 6.26 5.12
CA VAL A 413 -11.77 5.77 6.08
C VAL A 413 -11.12 4.94 7.19
N GLY A 414 -11.44 5.27 8.44
CA GLY A 414 -10.81 4.74 9.64
C GLY A 414 -9.38 5.21 9.88
N ALA A 415 -8.80 6.04 9.02
CA ALA A 415 -7.41 6.47 9.14
C ALA A 415 -7.26 7.99 9.33
N ILE A 416 -8.12 8.77 8.68
CA ILE A 416 -8.03 10.23 8.62
C ILE A 416 -9.30 10.85 9.19
N GLY A 417 -9.13 12.01 9.82
CA GLY A 417 -10.20 12.80 10.44
C GLY A 417 -10.38 12.47 11.93
N PRO A 418 -10.93 13.41 12.71
CA PRO A 418 -11.04 13.28 14.16
C PRO A 418 -11.92 12.09 14.59
N ARG A 419 -12.89 11.71 13.76
CA ARG A 419 -13.81 10.58 13.99
C ARG A 419 -13.50 9.40 13.06
N GLY A 420 -12.41 9.48 12.28
CA GLY A 420 -11.99 8.45 11.35
C GLY A 420 -12.94 8.24 10.17
N ARG A 421 -13.75 9.23 9.77
CA ARG A 421 -14.74 9.03 8.68
C ARG A 421 -14.18 9.30 7.27
N GLY A 422 -12.91 9.66 7.16
CA GLY A 422 -12.25 9.91 5.89
C GLY A 422 -12.03 11.39 5.59
N ILE A 423 -11.89 11.73 4.31
CA ILE A 423 -11.42 13.05 3.89
C ILE A 423 -12.43 14.17 4.17
N CYS A 424 -13.73 13.87 4.14
CA CYS A 424 -14.76 14.84 4.51
C CYS A 424 -14.64 15.26 5.99
N ASP A 425 -14.40 14.28 6.87
CA ASP A 425 -14.21 14.51 8.31
C ASP A 425 -12.92 15.24 8.62
N TYR A 426 -11.86 14.97 7.87
CA TYR A 426 -10.60 15.71 7.95
C TYR A 426 -10.77 17.21 7.72
N PHE A 427 -11.50 17.58 6.67
CA PHE A 427 -11.75 18.98 6.30
C PHE A 427 -12.94 19.59 7.04
N GLY A 428 -13.73 18.80 7.78
CA GLY A 428 -14.97 19.27 8.41
C GLY A 428 -16.06 19.62 7.40
N ILE A 429 -16.07 18.96 6.24
CA ILE A 429 -17.02 19.16 5.15
C ILE A 429 -18.20 18.21 5.32
N ASP A 430 -19.42 18.68 5.05
CA ASP A 430 -20.62 17.84 5.05
C ASP A 430 -20.55 16.83 3.89
N THR A 431 -20.74 15.56 4.22
CA THR A 431 -20.74 14.43 3.28
C THR A 431 -21.87 14.54 2.26
N LYS A 432 -22.89 15.37 2.48
CA LYS A 432 -23.90 15.74 1.48
C LYS A 432 -23.33 16.45 0.26
N GLU A 433 -22.17 17.10 0.35
CA GLU A 433 -21.52 17.75 -0.79
C GLU A 433 -20.84 16.75 -1.76
N VAL A 434 -20.72 15.48 -1.36
CA VAL A 434 -20.12 14.40 -2.15
C VAL A 434 -21.20 13.41 -2.55
N ASP A 435 -21.37 13.08 -3.83
CA ASP A 435 -22.52 12.25 -4.22
C ASP A 435 -22.32 10.77 -3.84
N ILE A 436 -21.09 10.25 -3.97
CA ILE A 436 -20.78 8.85 -3.72
C ILE A 436 -19.48 8.71 -2.93
N LEU A 437 -19.57 8.03 -1.79
CA LEU A 437 -18.43 7.62 -0.98
C LEU A 437 -18.23 6.12 -1.14
N MET A 438 -17.10 5.74 -1.73
CA MET A 438 -16.64 4.37 -1.79
C MET A 438 -15.60 4.15 -0.70
N GLY A 439 -15.55 2.96 -0.10
CA GLY A 439 -14.46 2.61 0.80
C GLY A 439 -14.18 1.11 0.83
N THR A 440 -13.06 0.74 1.45
CA THR A 440 -12.69 -0.66 1.67
C THR A 440 -12.72 -1.00 3.14
N LEU A 441 -13.13 -2.23 3.44
CA LEU A 441 -13.18 -2.77 4.79
C LEU A 441 -11.94 -3.65 5.11
N THR A 442 -11.07 -3.84 4.11
CA THR A 442 -9.85 -4.66 4.19
C THR A 442 -8.68 -4.03 4.96
N LYS A 443 -8.77 -2.74 5.31
CA LYS A 443 -7.65 -1.95 5.85
C LYS A 443 -7.85 -1.61 7.32
N SER A 444 -8.34 -0.40 7.60
CA SER A 444 -8.53 0.13 8.95
C SER A 444 -9.34 -0.80 9.85
N PHE A 445 -10.33 -1.52 9.29
CA PHE A 445 -11.26 -2.38 10.00
C PHE A 445 -10.78 -3.82 10.21
N GLY A 446 -9.66 -4.21 9.56
CA GLY A 446 -9.12 -5.57 9.67
C GLY A 446 -10.06 -6.67 9.14
N ALA A 447 -10.94 -6.35 8.20
CA ALA A 447 -11.96 -7.26 7.66
C ALA A 447 -11.69 -7.60 6.17
N ASN A 448 -12.75 -7.88 5.42
CA ASN A 448 -12.73 -8.00 3.96
C ASN A 448 -13.91 -7.23 3.36
N GLY A 449 -13.84 -6.91 2.07
CA GLY A 449 -14.90 -6.26 1.34
C GLY A 449 -14.72 -4.76 1.13
N GLY A 450 -15.76 -4.15 0.56
CA GLY A 450 -15.87 -2.71 0.37
C GLY A 450 -17.32 -2.26 0.48
N TYR A 451 -17.54 -0.96 0.41
CA TYR A 451 -18.89 -0.39 0.46
C TYR A 451 -19.04 0.76 -0.53
N ILE A 452 -20.28 1.03 -0.88
CA ILE A 452 -20.73 2.26 -1.53
C ILE A 452 -21.78 2.89 -0.64
N ALA A 453 -21.59 4.17 -0.28
CA ALA A 453 -22.53 4.95 0.50
C ALA A 453 -22.92 6.22 -0.27
N ALA A 454 -24.23 6.48 -0.35
CA ALA A 454 -24.82 7.55 -1.14
C ALA A 454 -26.23 7.84 -0.64
N ASP A 455 -26.94 8.72 -1.34
CA ASP A 455 -28.36 8.96 -1.09
C ASP A 455 -29.16 7.68 -1.34
N LYS A 456 -30.27 7.52 -0.60
CA LYS A 456 -31.01 6.25 -0.58
C LYS A 456 -31.46 5.82 -1.98
N VAL A 457 -31.92 6.77 -2.79
CA VAL A 457 -32.35 6.53 -4.17
C VAL A 457 -31.24 5.96 -5.06
N VAL A 458 -29.99 6.38 -4.83
CA VAL A 458 -28.82 5.87 -5.56
C VAL A 458 -28.55 4.43 -5.13
N ILE A 459 -28.54 4.16 -3.82
CA ILE A 459 -28.29 2.81 -3.29
C ILE A 459 -29.39 1.83 -3.73
N ASP A 460 -30.67 2.22 -3.67
CA ASP A 460 -31.79 1.38 -4.11
C ASP A 460 -31.68 1.07 -5.61
N LYS A 461 -31.31 2.05 -6.43
CA LYS A 461 -31.06 1.81 -7.86
C LYS A 461 -29.91 0.84 -8.08
N LEU A 462 -28.81 1.01 -7.34
CA LEU A 462 -27.63 0.14 -7.45
C LEU A 462 -27.97 -1.30 -7.04
N ARG A 463 -28.72 -1.51 -5.96
CA ARG A 463 -29.20 -2.86 -5.56
C ARG A 463 -30.00 -3.53 -6.69
N ALA A 464 -30.80 -2.77 -7.43
CA ALA A 464 -31.62 -3.27 -8.52
C ALA A 464 -30.90 -3.46 -9.86
N SER A 465 -29.67 -2.98 -10.05
CA SER A 465 -28.98 -3.06 -11.36
C SER A 465 -27.50 -3.42 -11.34
N ASN A 466 -26.84 -3.45 -10.19
CA ASN A 466 -25.40 -3.70 -10.12
C ASN A 466 -25.08 -5.19 -10.26
N ALA A 467 -24.30 -5.56 -11.29
CA ALA A 467 -23.94 -6.94 -11.58
C ALA A 467 -23.28 -7.68 -10.40
N ALA A 468 -22.52 -7.00 -9.52
CA ALA A 468 -21.92 -7.65 -8.36
C ALA A 468 -22.94 -8.03 -7.28
N VAL A 469 -24.15 -7.45 -7.30
CA VAL A 469 -25.24 -7.83 -6.38
C VAL A 469 -25.94 -9.09 -6.92
N PHE A 470 -26.15 -9.16 -8.23
CA PHE A 470 -26.81 -10.29 -8.91
C PHE A 470 -25.93 -11.52 -9.07
N PHE A 471 -24.63 -11.34 -9.33
CA PHE A 471 -23.72 -12.43 -9.70
C PHE A 471 -22.51 -12.54 -8.77
N GLY A 472 -22.40 -11.67 -7.78
CA GLY A 472 -21.32 -11.70 -6.80
C GLY A 472 -21.71 -12.44 -5.52
N GLU A 473 -20.68 -12.96 -4.85
CA GLU A 473 -20.79 -13.58 -3.53
C GLU A 473 -21.17 -12.53 -2.47
N ALA A 474 -22.13 -12.88 -1.62
CA ALA A 474 -22.47 -12.07 -0.45
C ALA A 474 -21.30 -12.05 0.56
N PRO A 475 -21.05 -10.93 1.27
CA PRO A 475 -20.12 -10.91 2.40
C PRO A 475 -20.49 -11.97 3.45
N THR A 476 -19.48 -12.66 3.97
CA THR A 476 -19.72 -13.78 4.90
C THR A 476 -20.07 -13.28 6.31
N PRO A 477 -20.88 -14.03 7.08
CA PRO A 477 -21.20 -13.71 8.49
C PRO A 477 -20.00 -13.32 9.36
N PRO A 478 -18.88 -14.08 9.40
CA PRO A 478 -17.71 -13.69 10.20
C PRO A 478 -17.12 -12.34 9.78
N ILE A 479 -17.13 -12.01 8.49
CA ILE A 479 -16.60 -10.73 8.01
C ILE A 479 -17.53 -9.59 8.40
N LEU A 480 -18.85 -9.77 8.31
CA LEU A 480 -19.84 -8.81 8.77
C LEU A 480 -19.72 -8.53 10.26
N ALA A 481 -19.49 -9.57 11.07
CA ALA A 481 -19.24 -9.42 12.51
C ALA A 481 -17.99 -8.57 12.79
N GLN A 482 -16.87 -8.86 12.13
CA GLN A 482 -15.63 -8.07 12.24
C GLN A 482 -15.86 -6.59 11.85
N ILE A 483 -16.65 -6.33 10.81
CA ILE A 483 -17.00 -4.97 10.38
C ILE A 483 -17.86 -4.27 11.45
N SER A 484 -18.94 -4.93 11.90
CA SER A 484 -19.86 -4.37 12.91
C SER A 484 -19.13 -4.04 14.20
N THR A 485 -18.33 -4.97 14.75
CA THR A 485 -17.62 -4.74 16.01
C THR A 485 -16.53 -3.68 15.88
N SER A 486 -15.75 -3.67 14.79
CA SER A 486 -14.73 -2.64 14.59
C SER A 486 -15.35 -1.24 14.46
N LEU A 487 -16.46 -1.09 13.71
CA LEU A 487 -17.21 0.17 13.63
C LEU A 487 -17.71 0.62 15.00
N ARG A 488 -18.33 -0.29 15.77
CA ARG A 488 -18.85 0.01 17.12
C ARG A 488 -17.75 0.36 18.12
N ILE A 489 -16.53 -0.17 17.96
CA ILE A 489 -15.39 0.26 18.78
C ILE A 489 -14.92 1.65 18.35
N ILE A 490 -14.85 1.93 17.05
CA ILE A 490 -14.44 3.24 16.52
C ILE A 490 -15.41 4.33 17.02
N THR A 491 -16.71 4.07 16.98
CA THR A 491 -17.74 5.01 17.44
C THR A 491 -17.90 5.07 18.96
N GLY A 492 -17.27 4.16 19.71
CA GLY A 492 -17.39 4.05 21.16
C GLY A 492 -18.67 3.37 21.66
N GLU A 493 -19.50 2.81 20.76
CA GLU A 493 -20.70 2.05 21.10
C GLU A 493 -20.36 0.74 21.86
N LEU A 494 -19.24 0.09 21.55
CA LEU A 494 -18.83 -1.18 22.20
C LEU A 494 -17.79 -0.98 23.31
N VAL A 495 -16.74 -0.19 23.04
CA VAL A 495 -15.67 0.11 23.99
C VAL A 495 -15.41 1.63 23.97
N PRO A 496 -16.02 2.40 24.89
CA PRO A 496 -15.89 3.85 24.92
C PRO A 496 -14.42 4.32 24.97
N GLY A 497 -14.09 5.34 24.17
CA GLY A 497 -12.75 5.95 24.12
C GLY A 497 -11.66 5.15 23.37
N GLN A 498 -11.84 3.84 23.16
CA GLN A 498 -10.81 3.03 22.48
C GLN A 498 -10.64 3.40 21.00
N GLY A 499 -11.74 3.69 20.30
CA GLY A 499 -11.71 4.17 18.92
C GLY A 499 -10.96 5.49 18.78
N GLU A 500 -11.28 6.45 19.64
CA GLU A 500 -10.62 7.76 19.69
C GLU A 500 -9.12 7.64 19.98
N GLU A 501 -8.73 6.81 20.97
CA GLU A 501 -7.32 6.56 21.24
C GLU A 501 -6.60 6.00 20.01
N ARG A 502 -7.18 4.98 19.33
CA ARG A 502 -6.56 4.36 18.15
C ARG A 502 -6.34 5.37 17.03
N LEU A 503 -7.33 6.23 16.75
CA LEU A 503 -7.21 7.30 15.76
C LEU A 503 -6.13 8.31 16.16
N GLN A 504 -6.10 8.72 17.43
CA GLN A 504 -5.13 9.69 17.92
C GLN A 504 -3.69 9.15 17.87
N ARG A 505 -3.51 7.87 18.19
CA ARG A 505 -2.22 7.17 18.10
C ARG A 505 -1.75 7.05 16.66
N LEU A 506 -2.64 6.66 15.75
CA LEU A 506 -2.30 6.56 14.33
C LEU A 506 -1.79 7.89 13.80
N ALA A 507 -2.52 8.99 14.01
CA ALA A 507 -2.13 10.31 13.53
C ALA A 507 -0.80 10.77 14.17
N PHE A 508 -0.60 10.54 15.47
CA PHE A 508 0.69 10.81 16.11
C PHE A 508 1.84 10.01 15.48
N ASN A 509 1.67 8.71 15.34
CA ASN A 509 2.69 7.81 14.80
C ASN A 509 3.05 8.19 13.35
N SER A 510 2.05 8.52 12.53
CA SER A 510 2.22 8.95 11.14
C SER A 510 3.08 10.22 11.05
N ARG A 511 2.69 11.25 11.81
CA ARG A 511 3.40 12.54 11.85
C ARG A 511 4.81 12.39 12.42
N TYR A 512 4.98 11.58 13.47
CA TYR A 512 6.26 11.33 14.12
C TYR A 512 7.28 10.70 13.17
N LEU A 513 6.90 9.59 12.54
CA LEU A 513 7.79 8.91 11.60
C LEU A 513 8.10 9.78 10.38
N ARG A 514 7.08 10.45 9.81
CA ARG A 514 7.26 11.30 8.64
C ARG A 514 8.21 12.47 8.93
N LEU A 515 7.97 13.22 9.99
CA LEU A 515 8.82 14.35 10.36
C LEU A 515 10.24 13.88 10.66
N GLY A 516 10.39 12.77 11.38
CA GLY A 516 11.70 12.19 11.67
C GLY A 516 12.48 11.89 10.40
N LEU A 517 11.87 11.20 9.42
CA LEU A 517 12.51 10.90 8.14
C LEU A 517 12.86 12.17 7.34
N LYS A 518 11.96 13.16 7.28
CA LYS A 518 12.25 14.44 6.62
C LYS A 518 13.49 15.13 7.24
N ARG A 519 13.58 15.18 8.57
CA ARG A 519 14.69 15.80 9.32
C ARG A 519 16.03 15.09 9.18
N LEU A 520 16.01 13.76 9.04
CA LEU A 520 17.21 12.97 8.75
C LEU A 520 17.71 13.19 7.31
N GLY A 521 16.94 13.87 6.46
CA GLY A 521 17.33 14.24 5.11
C GLY A 521 16.75 13.36 4.01
N PHE A 522 15.75 12.52 4.31
CA PHE A 522 15.08 11.71 3.29
C PHE A 522 14.03 12.51 2.52
N ILE A 523 13.84 12.16 1.24
CA ILE A 523 12.70 12.65 0.46
C ILE A 523 11.51 11.74 0.81
N VAL A 524 10.45 12.36 1.34
CA VAL A 524 9.24 11.68 1.82
C VAL A 524 8.02 12.36 1.23
N TYR A 525 7.20 11.60 0.51
CA TYR A 525 5.99 12.11 -0.15
C TYR A 525 4.75 12.05 0.74
N GLY A 526 3.74 12.84 0.38
CA GLY A 526 2.40 12.79 0.99
C GLY A 526 2.20 13.79 2.12
N ASN A 527 0.94 13.92 2.54
CA ASN A 527 0.53 14.85 3.58
C ASN A 527 0.84 14.33 4.98
N ASP A 528 0.93 15.24 5.94
CA ASP A 528 1.55 14.93 7.22
C ASP A 528 0.82 13.89 8.06
N ASP A 529 -0.51 13.95 8.04
CA ASP A 529 -1.38 13.04 8.78
C ASP A 529 -1.55 11.67 8.10
N SER A 530 -1.04 11.51 6.88
CA SER A 530 -1.18 10.27 6.13
C SER A 530 -0.39 9.13 6.79
N PRO A 531 -1.02 7.98 7.09
CA PRO A 531 -0.34 6.80 7.62
C PRO A 531 0.44 6.03 6.56
N ILE A 532 0.45 6.53 5.33
CA ILE A 532 1.27 6.02 4.24
C ILE A 532 2.45 6.98 4.09
N ILE A 533 3.65 6.49 4.38
CA ILE A 533 4.88 7.28 4.38
C ILE A 533 5.83 6.67 3.34
N PRO A 534 5.79 7.15 2.09
CA PRO A 534 6.69 6.70 1.05
C PRO A 534 8.04 7.41 1.17
N LEU A 535 9.08 6.66 1.50
CA LEU A 535 10.48 7.10 1.48
C LEU A 535 11.07 6.75 0.11
N LEU A 536 11.53 7.77 -0.61
CA LEU A 536 11.99 7.58 -1.97
C LEU A 536 13.40 6.99 -1.94
N LEU A 537 13.56 5.82 -2.57
CA LEU A 537 14.86 5.16 -2.64
C LEU A 537 15.66 5.71 -3.81
N PHE A 538 14.98 5.95 -4.93
CA PHE A 538 15.57 6.25 -6.24
C PHE A 538 16.56 5.14 -6.67
N ASN A 539 16.64 4.85 -7.96
CA ASN A 539 17.43 3.72 -8.49
C ASN A 539 16.93 2.32 -8.03
N PRO A 540 16.43 1.49 -8.97
CA PRO A 540 15.99 0.12 -8.68
C PRO A 540 17.01 -0.77 -7.95
N ALA A 541 18.31 -0.53 -8.10
CA ALA A 541 19.35 -1.30 -7.41
C ALA A 541 19.37 -1.09 -5.89
N LYS A 542 18.87 0.06 -5.39
CA LYS A 542 18.78 0.34 -3.96
C LYS A 542 17.57 -0.33 -3.30
N MET A 543 16.54 -0.69 -4.08
CA MET A 543 15.35 -1.38 -3.58
C MET A 543 15.67 -2.69 -2.85
N PRO A 544 16.39 -3.67 -3.45
CA PRO A 544 16.72 -4.91 -2.77
C PRO A 544 17.64 -4.66 -1.57
N ALA A 545 18.65 -3.79 -1.72
CA ALA A 545 19.58 -3.48 -0.65
C ALA A 545 18.86 -2.91 0.59
N PHE A 546 17.95 -1.96 0.39
CA PHE A 546 17.12 -1.41 1.47
C PHE A 546 16.25 -2.48 2.12
N SER A 547 15.59 -3.32 1.32
CA SER A 547 14.75 -4.42 1.81
C SER A 547 15.55 -5.44 2.64
N HIS A 548 16.75 -5.80 2.19
CA HIS A 548 17.64 -6.74 2.89
C HIS A 548 18.16 -6.18 4.20
N GLU A 549 18.62 -4.93 4.21
CA GLU A 549 19.14 -4.28 5.41
C GLU A 549 18.07 -4.08 6.49
N MET A 550 16.84 -3.77 6.09
CA MET A 550 15.69 -3.73 6.99
C MET A 550 15.37 -5.12 7.55
N LEU A 551 15.36 -6.15 6.70
CA LEU A 551 15.09 -7.51 7.13
C LEU A 551 16.15 -8.05 8.10
N LYS A 552 17.44 -7.74 7.88
CA LYS A 552 18.53 -8.06 8.83
C LYS A 552 18.27 -7.48 10.22
N ARG A 553 17.68 -6.28 10.27
CA ARG A 553 17.24 -5.59 11.50
C ARG A 553 15.87 -6.05 12.00
N LYS A 554 15.30 -7.11 11.41
CA LYS A 554 13.97 -7.66 11.71
C LYS A 554 12.84 -6.63 11.55
N ILE A 555 12.89 -5.84 10.48
CA ILE A 555 11.84 -4.89 10.08
C ILE A 555 11.34 -5.27 8.69
N SER A 556 10.04 -5.55 8.57
CA SER A 556 9.40 -5.87 7.30
C SER A 556 8.83 -4.62 6.65
N VAL A 557 9.27 -4.36 5.42
CA VAL A 557 8.93 -3.17 4.64
C VAL A 557 8.44 -3.57 3.24
N VAL A 558 7.59 -2.74 2.64
CA VAL A 558 7.18 -2.90 1.24
C VAL A 558 8.04 -1.98 0.38
N VAL A 559 8.84 -2.58 -0.51
CA VAL A 559 9.47 -1.84 -1.61
C VAL A 559 8.54 -1.85 -2.82
N VAL A 560 8.32 -0.68 -3.39
CA VAL A 560 7.40 -0.46 -4.51
C VAL A 560 8.18 0.07 -5.70
N GLY A 561 7.90 -0.50 -6.87
CA GLY A 561 8.44 -0.06 -8.16
C GLY A 561 7.43 -0.33 -9.27
N TYR A 562 7.90 -0.21 -10.51
CA TYR A 562 7.08 -0.45 -11.70
C TYR A 562 6.39 -1.83 -11.68
N PRO A 563 5.14 -1.96 -12.14
CA PRO A 563 4.29 -0.93 -12.75
C PRO A 563 3.48 -0.08 -11.77
N ALA A 564 3.60 -0.32 -10.46
CA ALA A 564 2.81 0.40 -9.45
C ALA A 564 3.22 1.88 -9.33
N THR A 565 4.50 2.19 -9.54
CA THR A 565 5.03 3.55 -9.63
C THR A 565 5.98 3.65 -10.82
N PRO A 566 6.25 4.87 -11.34
CA PRO A 566 7.30 5.06 -12.34
C PRO A 566 8.64 4.48 -11.91
N LEU A 567 9.46 4.04 -12.87
CA LEU A 567 10.75 3.39 -12.59
C LEU A 567 11.71 4.25 -11.78
N VAL A 568 11.68 5.57 -12.03
CA VAL A 568 12.59 6.54 -11.39
C VAL A 568 12.16 6.89 -9.98
N SER A 569 10.89 6.70 -9.61
CA SER A 569 10.32 7.06 -8.30
C SER A 569 10.00 5.84 -7.43
N SER A 570 10.84 4.79 -7.53
CA SER A 570 10.80 3.62 -6.65
C SER A 570 11.00 4.03 -5.18
N ARG A 571 10.25 3.40 -4.27
CA ARG A 571 10.13 3.85 -2.88
C ARG A 571 9.97 2.68 -1.91
N ALA A 572 10.38 2.89 -0.66
CA ALA A 572 9.94 2.08 0.47
C ALA A 572 8.68 2.71 1.04
N ARG A 573 7.58 1.98 1.03
CA ARG A 573 6.29 2.47 1.49
C ARG A 573 6.00 1.93 2.88
N PHE A 574 6.23 2.77 3.88
CA PHE A 574 5.87 2.44 5.26
C PHE A 574 4.39 2.67 5.48
N CYS A 575 3.72 1.67 6.06
CA CYS A 575 2.35 1.78 6.52
C CYS A 575 2.34 1.74 8.05
N VAL A 576 1.96 2.86 8.65
CA VAL A 576 1.93 3.04 10.10
C VAL A 576 0.62 2.55 10.67
N SER A 577 0.64 2.02 11.89
CA SER A 577 -0.53 1.56 12.62
C SER A 577 -0.63 2.24 13.98
N ALA A 578 -1.85 2.36 14.50
CA ALA A 578 -2.12 2.65 15.90
C ALA A 578 -1.47 1.61 16.83
N ALA A 579 -1.29 0.38 16.35
CA ALA A 579 -0.64 -0.72 17.06
C ALA A 579 0.85 -0.48 17.33
N HIS A 580 1.51 0.40 16.58
CA HIS A 580 2.91 0.74 16.82
C HIS A 580 3.07 1.62 18.06
N THR A 581 4.18 1.42 18.75
CA THR A 581 4.64 2.25 19.85
C THR A 581 5.66 3.26 19.35
N LYS A 582 5.91 4.34 20.11
CA LYS A 582 6.97 5.29 19.77
C LYS A 582 8.33 4.59 19.66
N ASP A 583 8.63 3.64 20.54
CA ASP A 583 9.91 2.91 20.54
C ASP A 583 10.10 2.09 19.26
N ASP A 584 9.02 1.57 18.66
CA ASP A 584 9.10 0.93 17.34
C ASP A 584 9.48 1.94 16.24
N LEU A 585 8.95 3.16 16.32
CA LEU A 585 9.25 4.23 15.37
C LEU A 585 10.67 4.76 15.55
N ASP A 586 11.17 4.88 16.79
CA ASP A 586 12.56 5.20 17.10
C ASP A 586 13.50 4.16 16.48
N ARG A 587 13.21 2.87 16.70
CA ARG A 587 13.96 1.76 16.09
C ARG A 587 13.97 1.84 14.57
N LEU A 588 12.83 2.17 13.94
CA LEU A 588 12.75 2.36 12.50
C LEU A 588 13.54 3.58 12.02
N LEU A 589 13.48 4.70 12.74
CA LEU A 589 14.23 5.91 12.40
C LEU A 589 15.74 5.67 12.50
N SER A 590 16.20 4.99 13.54
CA SER A 590 17.60 4.57 13.69
C SER A 590 18.04 3.67 12.53
N ALA A 591 17.25 2.64 12.19
CA ALA A 591 17.53 1.77 11.06
C ALA A 591 17.59 2.54 9.73
N CYS A 592 16.64 3.44 9.49
CA CYS A 592 16.64 4.31 8.32
C CYS A 592 17.89 5.19 8.29
N ASP A 593 18.29 5.80 9.41
CA ASP A 593 19.46 6.67 9.49
C ASP A 593 20.75 5.96 9.04
N GLU A 594 21.01 4.78 9.61
CA GLU A 594 22.14 3.91 9.28
C GLU A 594 22.12 3.52 7.80
N ILE A 595 20.99 2.97 7.33
CA ILE A 595 20.83 2.50 5.96
C ILE A 595 20.94 3.65 4.98
N GLY A 596 20.42 4.83 5.33
CA GLY A 596 20.49 6.03 4.52
C GLY A 596 21.91 6.55 4.34
N ASN A 597 22.78 6.37 5.33
CA ASN A 597 24.21 6.66 5.20
C ASN A 597 24.90 5.64 4.29
N VAL A 598 24.62 4.34 4.45
CA VAL A 598 25.24 3.27 3.65
C VAL A 598 24.81 3.34 2.19
N LEU A 599 23.52 3.51 1.93
CA LEU A 599 22.94 3.54 0.58
C LEU A 599 22.92 4.93 -0.04
N GLN A 600 23.40 5.95 0.68
CA GLN A 600 23.40 7.36 0.26
C GLN A 600 21.99 7.75 -0.18
N LEU A 601 21.05 7.89 0.75
CA LEU A 601 19.63 8.17 0.47
C LEU A 601 19.15 9.53 1.00
N LYS A 602 20.00 10.23 1.73
CA LYS A 602 19.69 11.51 2.36
C LYS A 602 19.94 12.66 1.39
N PHE A 603 19.02 12.86 0.45
CA PHE A 603 19.11 13.85 -0.63
C PHE A 603 18.22 15.07 -0.46
N SER A 604 17.31 15.06 0.52
CA SER A 604 16.31 16.12 0.66
C SER A 604 16.97 17.49 0.75
N SER A 605 16.43 18.42 -0.04
CA SER A 605 16.74 19.85 0.03
C SER A 605 16.11 20.49 1.27
N GLY A 606 15.05 19.90 1.84
CA GLY A 606 14.27 20.49 2.93
C GLY A 606 13.10 21.35 2.48
N VAL A 607 12.92 21.56 1.17
CA VAL A 607 11.79 22.33 0.60
C VAL A 607 10.45 21.66 0.90
N ALA A 608 10.40 20.33 0.85
CA ALA A 608 9.23 19.54 1.23
C ALA A 608 9.14 19.26 2.74
N GLY A 609 9.87 20.04 3.54
CA GLY A 609 9.81 20.04 5.00
C GLY A 609 11.01 19.43 5.73
N GLY A 610 10.95 19.51 7.05
CA GLY A 610 12.01 19.03 7.96
C GLY A 610 13.17 20.00 8.20
N ALA A 611 13.09 21.24 7.70
CA ALA A 611 14.07 22.29 7.94
C ALA A 611 14.22 22.60 9.45
N LEU A 612 15.37 23.18 9.82
CA LEU A 612 15.56 23.70 11.18
C LEU A 612 14.50 24.79 11.46
N PRO A 613 13.95 24.85 12.70
CA PRO A 613 13.04 25.93 13.07
C PRO A 613 13.74 27.29 12.88
N PRO A 614 12.97 28.36 12.60
CA PRO A 614 13.53 29.69 12.46
C PRO A 614 14.10 30.15 13.81
N PRO A 615 14.99 31.16 13.81
CA PRO A 615 15.54 31.74 15.03
C PRO A 615 14.47 32.24 15.98
N ASP A 616 14.78 32.27 17.27
CA ASP A 616 13.91 32.83 18.31
C ASP A 616 13.55 34.28 17.96
N GLY A 617 12.25 34.57 17.80
CA GLY A 617 11.71 35.88 17.41
C GLY A 617 10.88 35.88 16.11
N VAL A 618 10.93 34.82 15.30
CA VAL A 618 10.04 34.67 14.14
C VAL A 618 8.72 34.03 14.58
N SER A 619 7.61 34.78 14.51
CA SER A 619 6.29 34.22 14.85
C SER A 619 5.82 33.23 13.77
N PRO A 620 4.97 32.24 14.11
CA PRO A 620 4.41 31.29 13.14
C PRO A 620 3.71 31.94 11.94
N GLU A 621 3.23 33.17 12.09
CA GLU A 621 2.50 33.91 11.05
C GLU A 621 3.42 34.47 9.96
N VAL A 622 4.63 34.94 10.32
CA VAL A 622 5.62 35.50 9.38
C VAL A 622 6.69 34.50 8.95
N GLU A 623 6.63 33.29 9.51
CA GLU A 623 7.57 32.21 9.28
C GLU A 623 7.62 31.73 7.81
N ASN A 624 6.45 31.59 7.18
CA ASN A 624 6.39 31.17 5.78
C ASN A 624 7.07 32.18 4.86
N ASP A 625 6.93 33.47 5.16
CA ASP A 625 7.60 34.53 4.40
C ASP A 625 9.11 34.52 4.66
N TRP A 626 9.55 34.19 5.88
CA TRP A 626 10.98 33.99 6.18
C TRP A 626 11.59 32.85 5.37
N TYR A 627 10.94 31.67 5.33
CA TYR A 627 11.44 30.54 4.52
C TYR A 627 11.36 30.83 3.01
N ARG A 628 10.32 31.54 2.54
CA ARG A 628 10.26 32.00 1.15
C ARG A 628 11.42 32.93 0.83
N GLN A 629 11.71 33.91 1.69
CA GLN A 629 12.86 34.80 1.52
C GLN A 629 14.19 34.04 1.47
N GLN A 630 14.37 33.02 2.33
CA GLN A 630 15.57 32.17 2.28
C GLN A 630 15.66 31.36 0.98
N THR A 631 14.53 30.84 0.51
CA THR A 631 14.42 30.08 -0.74
C THR A 631 14.74 30.96 -1.94
N THR A 632 14.15 32.16 -2.02
CA THR A 632 14.41 33.15 -3.07
C THR A 632 15.87 33.64 -3.03
N ALA A 633 16.48 33.72 -1.85
CA ALA A 633 17.89 34.05 -1.69
C ALA A 633 18.85 32.87 -1.95
N GLY A 634 18.34 31.68 -2.32
CA GLY A 634 19.15 30.49 -2.60
C GLY A 634 19.81 29.85 -1.37
N LYS A 635 19.41 30.23 -0.14
CA LYS A 635 19.99 29.76 1.13
C LYS A 635 19.24 28.56 1.72
N ILE A 636 18.91 27.56 0.92
CA ILE A 636 18.26 26.35 1.45
C ILE A 636 19.33 25.47 2.13
N THR A 637 19.22 25.28 3.45
CA THR A 637 20.10 24.34 4.18
C THR A 637 19.45 22.96 4.23
N PRO A 638 20.03 21.93 3.60
CA PRO A 638 19.48 20.58 3.62
C PRO A 638 19.32 20.03 5.05
N PRO A 639 18.19 19.41 5.41
CA PRO A 639 17.97 18.91 6.75
C PRO A 639 18.86 17.70 7.00
N ARG A 640 19.76 17.81 7.97
CA ARG A 640 20.69 16.74 8.39
C ARG A 640 20.76 16.71 9.91
N TRP A 641 19.60 16.56 10.55
CA TRP A 641 19.53 16.45 12.01
C TRP A 641 20.23 15.18 12.47
N ARG A 642 20.88 15.25 13.64
CA ARG A 642 21.35 14.04 14.31
C ARG A 642 20.16 13.25 14.82
N TYR A 643 20.26 11.93 14.76
CA TYR A 643 19.21 11.02 15.21
C TYR A 643 18.75 11.33 16.64
N GLU A 644 19.68 11.60 17.56
CA GLU A 644 19.37 11.89 18.96
C GLU A 644 18.53 13.15 19.11
N ASP A 645 18.77 14.17 18.26
CA ASP A 645 18.03 15.44 18.29
C ASP A 645 16.62 15.26 17.70
N VAL A 646 16.47 14.41 16.67
CA VAL A 646 15.16 14.01 16.12
C VAL A 646 14.32 13.31 17.19
N VAL A 647 14.89 12.33 17.89
CA VAL A 647 14.17 11.57 18.93
C VAL A 647 13.80 12.46 20.11
N ARG A 648 14.74 13.29 20.58
CA ARG A 648 14.56 14.18 21.75
C ARG A 648 13.42 15.18 21.54
N ARG A 649 13.33 15.79 20.36
CA ARG A 649 12.35 16.85 20.07
C ARG A 649 11.08 16.36 19.39
N GLY A 650 11.11 15.18 18.79
CA GLY A 650 10.04 14.72 17.88
C GLY A 650 8.65 14.70 18.50
N VAL A 651 8.51 14.37 19.80
CA VAL A 651 7.19 14.33 20.46
C VAL A 651 6.54 15.72 20.53
N GLN A 652 7.33 16.75 20.84
CA GLN A 652 6.85 18.13 20.92
C GLN A 652 6.59 18.69 19.52
N ASP A 653 7.53 18.47 18.60
CA ASP A 653 7.47 19.06 17.26
C ASP A 653 6.33 18.47 16.41
N VAL A 654 5.93 17.20 16.63
CA VAL A 654 4.78 16.59 15.97
C VAL A 654 3.45 17.29 16.27
N LYS A 655 3.36 17.98 17.41
CA LYS A 655 2.15 18.74 17.79
C LYS A 655 2.00 20.02 17.01
N GLN A 656 3.10 20.56 16.49
CA GLN A 656 3.09 21.75 15.66
C GLN A 656 2.69 21.41 14.22
N PRO A 657 2.13 22.36 13.45
CA PRO A 657 1.99 22.20 12.00
C PRO A 657 3.33 21.76 11.41
N LEU A 658 3.32 20.62 10.70
CA LEU A 658 4.55 20.08 10.13
C LEU A 658 4.90 20.95 8.92
N ARG A 659 6.14 21.42 8.93
CA ARG A 659 6.75 22.31 7.93
C ARG A 659 7.49 21.47 6.91
#